data_AF-A0AAN7RB30-F1
#
_entry.id   AF-A0AAN7RB30-F1
#
_cell.length_a   1.000
_cell.length_b   1.000
_cell.length_c   1.000
_cell.angle_alpha   90.00
_cell.angle_beta   90.00
_cell.angle_gamma   90.00
#
_symmetry.space_group_name_H-M   'P 1'
#
loop_
_entity.id
_entity.type
_entity.pdbx_description
1 polymer ?
#
loop_
_entity_poly.entity_id
_entity_poly.type
_entity_poly.pdbx_seq_one_letter_code
_entity_poly.pdbx_strand_id
1 'polypeptide(L)'
;MGLPAGGGAEQLILGLLEERLAARGEGNCWGRWPPEDTAATEARGVIRVEDLISQSRKQHLHYRLARICVDRRGFVNALTWRSHCIFGFIELEVAMGLTRKSQGHWIWERSMENEPSYYRGLFRPELMRAYTLVKQTKLLQLTLHFNARRCPFGGSSSSYPSSFAAWNFQRSVHESGKMTDNKVETIEDLERKKKKEEKAKEKELKKLKAAEKAAKAKLAQQDGNTTKKSAKKNVKRDVGEENPEDYIDPETTIGKKKRLSPQMAKQYNPSAVEKSWYEWWEKSDFFVADNNSSKPASVIVLPPPNVTGALHIGHALTAAIQDTIIRWKRMSGYNALWVPGMDHAGIATQVVVEKKLMRERHLTRHDLGRDKFVAEVWKWKEEYGGTILKQERRLGASLDWSRECFTMDDKRSRAVTEAFVRLYKEGLLYRDIRLVNWDCVLRTAISDIEVDYVEIKERTLLSVPQYEHPVEFGVLTSFAYPLEGDLGEIVIATTRVETMLGDTAIAIHPDDKRYSHLHGKYAIHPFNGRRLPIICDAILVDPSFGTGAVKITPAHDPNDFEVGKRHNLEFINIFTDDGKINSNGGSEFIGMLRFEARQAVTEALKKKELYRGAKDNEMRLGLCSRTKDVIEPLIKPQWYVNCSSMAKEALDVVIDDNKRKLEILPKQYVADWKRWLENIRDWCISRQLWWGHRVPAWYVTLEDDKLTELGAYDDHWVVARDEQEAQVEAATRFSGKKFQLCQDPDVLDTWFSSGLFPLSVLGWPDETVDLRTFYPTSVLETGHDILFFWVARMVMLGMKLGGDVPFRQVYLHPMIRDAHGRKMSKSLGNVVDPLEVINGISLDGLHKRLEDGNLDPKELAVAKAGQSKDFPNGIAECGADALRFALVSYTAQVHSCLYVFLLYIMQNLWSMQETRI
;
A
#
# COMPACT_ATOMS: atom_id res chain seq x y z
N MET A 1 -28.01 45.32 -15.20
CA MET A 1 -29.38 45.77 -15.60
C MET A 1 -29.71 45.11 -16.93
N GLY A 2 -30.95 44.63 -17.12
CA GLY A 2 -31.52 44.31 -18.45
C GLY A 2 -31.19 42.95 -19.08
N LEU A 3 -32.15 42.02 -19.05
CA LEU A 3 -32.40 41.00 -20.11
C LEU A 3 -33.41 41.60 -21.11
N PRO A 4 -33.39 41.23 -22.42
CA PRO A 4 -34.08 40.03 -22.96
C PRO A 4 -33.19 39.24 -23.97
N ALA A 5 -33.37 37.96 -24.34
CA ALA A 5 -34.51 37.08 -24.66
C ALA A 5 -34.97 37.09 -26.15
N GLY A 6 -34.89 35.92 -26.81
CA GLY A 6 -35.30 35.65 -28.21
C GLY A 6 -34.20 35.95 -29.26
N GLY A 7 -34.06 35.23 -30.39
CA GLY A 7 -34.79 34.07 -30.91
C GLY A 7 -34.79 34.07 -32.46
N GLY A 8 -34.18 33.08 -33.11
CA GLY A 8 -34.12 32.91 -34.58
C GLY A 8 -32.84 32.16 -35.01
N ALA A 9 -32.82 31.34 -36.07
CA ALA A 9 -33.84 31.09 -37.09
C ALA A 9 -33.97 29.60 -37.46
N GLU A 10 -35.14 29.24 -37.98
CA GLU A 10 -35.44 27.93 -38.59
C GLU A 10 -35.18 27.93 -40.11
N GLN A 11 -35.00 26.71 -40.65
CA GLN A 11 -35.26 26.30 -42.04
C GLN A 11 -34.47 26.97 -43.20
N LEU A 12 -33.62 26.16 -43.86
CA LEU A 12 -33.64 26.08 -45.32
C LEU A 12 -33.12 24.73 -45.88
N ILE A 13 -34.09 23.92 -46.34
CA ILE A 13 -34.04 23.00 -47.50
C ILE A 13 -33.24 21.68 -47.42
N LEU A 14 -34.03 20.59 -47.39
CA LEU A 14 -33.73 19.29 -47.99
C LEU A 14 -33.66 19.40 -49.52
N GLY A 15 -32.59 18.89 -50.13
CA GLY A 15 -32.57 18.47 -51.53
C GLY A 15 -31.46 19.07 -52.38
N LEU A 16 -30.54 18.20 -52.81
CA LEU A 16 -29.84 18.20 -54.11
C LEU A 16 -28.94 16.96 -54.21
N LEU A 17 -29.32 16.01 -55.09
CA LEU A 17 -28.48 15.03 -55.81
C LEU A 17 -27.61 14.06 -54.95
N GLU A 18 -27.65 12.73 -55.11
CA GLU A 18 -27.87 11.93 -56.33
C GLU A 18 -27.05 12.37 -57.55
N GLU A 19 -25.71 12.32 -57.42
CA GLU A 19 -24.84 12.04 -58.57
C GLU A 19 -23.44 11.56 -58.13
N ARG A 20 -23.15 10.25 -58.28
CA ARG A 20 -21.89 9.66 -58.80
C ARG A 20 -21.76 8.15 -58.51
N LEU A 21 -22.29 7.35 -59.43
CA LEU A 21 -21.67 6.08 -59.83
C LEU A 21 -21.39 6.14 -61.33
N ALA A 22 -20.12 6.26 -61.75
CA ALA A 22 -19.62 5.82 -63.06
C ALA A 22 -18.11 6.10 -63.23
N ALA A 23 -17.27 5.06 -63.04
CA ALA A 23 -15.92 4.82 -63.59
C ALA A 23 -15.06 4.04 -62.56
N ARG A 24 -14.50 2.85 -62.77
CA ARG A 24 -14.59 1.75 -63.78
C ARG A 24 -14.26 0.46 -62.99
N GLY A 25 -14.67 -0.78 -63.29
CA GLY A 25 -15.56 -1.34 -64.30
C GLY A 25 -15.54 -2.89 -64.20
N GLU A 26 -16.56 -3.57 -64.76
CA GLU A 26 -16.61 -4.98 -65.24
C GLU A 26 -16.26 -6.15 -64.26
N GLY A 27 -17.08 -7.21 -64.11
CA GLY A 27 -18.42 -7.48 -64.67
C GLY A 27 -19.02 -8.87 -64.30
N ASN A 28 -20.36 -9.00 -64.45
CA ASN A 28 -21.26 -10.17 -64.70
C ASN A 28 -21.01 -11.57 -64.03
N CYS A 29 -22.01 -12.38 -63.62
CA CYS A 29 -23.31 -12.70 -64.24
C CYS A 29 -24.44 -13.16 -63.27
N TRP A 30 -25.66 -12.61 -63.47
CA TRP A 30 -27.03 -13.24 -63.55
C TRP A 30 -27.52 -14.39 -62.62
N GLY A 31 -28.77 -14.27 -62.07
CA GLY A 31 -29.42 -15.41 -61.37
C GLY A 31 -30.89 -15.45 -60.83
N ARG A 32 -31.89 -14.67 -61.29
CA ARG A 32 -33.38 -14.87 -61.13
C ARG A 32 -34.11 -14.68 -59.75
N TRP A 33 -35.42 -14.45 -59.87
CA TRP A 33 -36.55 -14.09 -58.94
C TRP A 33 -37.74 -15.08 -59.20
N PRO A 34 -38.99 -14.98 -58.64
CA PRO A 34 -39.58 -14.61 -57.31
C PRO A 34 -40.75 -15.61 -56.93
N PRO A 35 -41.99 -15.29 -56.44
CA PRO A 35 -42.63 -14.20 -55.62
C PRO A 35 -43.52 -14.72 -54.41
N GLU A 36 -43.85 -14.00 -53.32
CA GLU A 36 -44.98 -13.05 -52.97
C GLU A 36 -46.10 -13.56 -52.03
N ASP A 37 -46.97 -12.61 -51.61
CA ASP A 37 -48.22 -12.63 -50.84
C ASP A 37 -48.19 -12.56 -49.28
N THR A 38 -48.98 -11.73 -48.55
CA THR A 38 -49.74 -10.44 -48.66
C THR A 38 -51.07 -10.48 -47.88
N ALA A 39 -51.55 -9.29 -47.49
CA ALA A 39 -52.92 -8.93 -47.05
C ALA A 39 -53.38 -9.14 -45.59
N ALA A 40 -54.28 -8.24 -45.16
CA ALA A 40 -54.87 -8.07 -43.83
C ALA A 40 -56.39 -7.85 -43.96
N THR A 41 -57.16 -7.91 -42.85
CA THR A 41 -58.21 -6.91 -42.45
C THR A 41 -59.08 -7.35 -41.26
N GLU A 42 -59.45 -6.36 -40.41
CA GLU A 42 -60.77 -6.09 -39.76
C GLU A 42 -61.60 -7.18 -39.01
N ALA A 43 -62.44 -6.88 -38.00
CA ALA A 43 -62.62 -5.72 -37.10
C ALA A 43 -63.69 -6.03 -35.99
N ARG A 44 -63.87 -5.07 -35.05
CA ARG A 44 -65.03 -4.83 -34.14
C ARG A 44 -65.14 -5.63 -32.81
N GLY A 45 -65.56 -4.90 -31.77
CA GLY A 45 -66.34 -5.46 -30.65
C GLY A 45 -65.90 -5.05 -29.23
N VAL A 46 -66.26 -3.86 -28.76
CA VAL A 46 -66.05 -3.42 -27.36
C VAL A 46 -67.27 -3.77 -26.50
N ILE A 47 -67.05 -4.32 -25.30
CA ILE A 47 -67.73 -3.93 -24.04
C ILE A 47 -66.80 -4.30 -22.87
N ARG A 48 -66.73 -3.42 -21.87
CA ARG A 48 -65.89 -3.53 -20.66
C ARG A 48 -66.62 -4.32 -19.57
N VAL A 49 -65.88 -4.82 -18.57
CA VAL A 49 -65.93 -4.36 -17.16
C VAL A 49 -64.82 -5.07 -16.39
N GLU A 50 -64.07 -4.27 -15.64
CA GLU A 50 -63.23 -4.56 -14.46
C GLU A 50 -63.20 -6.03 -13.96
N ASP A 51 -62.07 -6.73 -13.99
CA ASP A 51 -60.85 -6.54 -13.18
C ASP A 51 -60.80 -7.44 -11.93
N LEU A 52 -59.64 -8.07 -11.77
CA LEU A 52 -58.90 -8.29 -10.52
C LEU A 52 -59.66 -8.60 -9.20
N ILE A 53 -59.35 -9.81 -8.70
CA ILE A 53 -59.30 -10.23 -7.28
C ILE A 53 -60.62 -10.70 -6.64
N SER A 54 -60.67 -12.01 -6.31
CA SER A 54 -61.13 -12.62 -5.03
C SER A 54 -61.71 -14.03 -5.26
N GLN A 55 -61.52 -15.09 -4.46
CA GLN A 55 -60.61 -15.42 -3.34
C GLN A 55 -60.68 -16.95 -3.09
N SER A 56 -59.65 -17.49 -2.43
CA SER A 56 -59.72 -18.52 -1.36
C SER A 56 -60.96 -19.45 -1.23
N ARG A 57 -60.75 -20.77 -1.38
CA ARG A 57 -61.27 -21.82 -0.47
C ARG A 57 -60.19 -22.92 -0.36
N LYS A 58 -59.51 -23.05 0.80
CA LYS A 58 -59.76 -24.03 1.89
C LYS A 58 -59.49 -25.50 1.49
N GLN A 59 -58.89 -26.39 2.28
CA GLN A 59 -58.10 -26.44 3.55
C GLN A 59 -58.09 -27.93 3.97
N HIS A 60 -56.97 -28.48 4.48
CA HIS A 60 -56.84 -29.74 5.27
C HIS A 60 -57.41 -31.10 4.74
N LEU A 61 -56.59 -32.18 4.70
CA LEU A 61 -56.56 -33.22 5.77
C LEU A 61 -55.47 -34.34 5.58
N HIS A 62 -54.76 -34.64 6.66
CA HIS A 62 -53.96 -35.82 7.10
C HIS A 62 -53.66 -37.09 6.23
N TYR A 63 -52.34 -37.39 6.13
CA TYR A 63 -51.59 -38.51 6.77
C TYR A 63 -51.93 -40.02 6.58
N ARG A 64 -50.84 -40.82 6.51
CA ARG A 64 -50.69 -42.32 6.48
C ARG A 64 -50.90 -42.94 5.09
N LEU A 65 -50.07 -43.87 4.59
CA LEU A 65 -49.24 -44.91 5.24
C LEU A 65 -47.84 -45.07 4.60
N ALA A 66 -46.78 -45.16 5.42
CA ALA A 66 -45.52 -45.84 5.08
C ALA A 66 -44.74 -46.19 6.37
N ARG A 67 -44.69 -47.48 6.74
CA ARG A 67 -43.79 -48.02 7.79
C ARG A 67 -43.63 -49.53 7.58
N ILE A 68 -42.54 -50.10 8.14
CA ILE A 68 -42.00 -51.49 7.97
C ILE A 68 -41.00 -51.59 6.80
N CYS A 69 -39.76 -52.08 6.91
CA CYS A 69 -38.76 -52.09 8.02
C CYS A 69 -37.36 -52.50 7.46
N VAL A 70 -36.27 -51.84 7.92
CA VAL A 70 -34.99 -52.39 8.46
C VAL A 70 -34.20 -53.45 7.62
N ASP A 71 -32.89 -53.36 7.32
CA ASP A 71 -31.74 -53.19 8.24
C ASP A 71 -30.39 -52.77 7.57
N ARG A 72 -29.40 -52.28 8.37
CA ARG A 72 -27.90 -52.27 8.16
C ARG A 72 -27.31 -51.73 6.82
N ARG A 73 -26.40 -50.73 6.69
CA ARG A 73 -25.50 -49.88 7.54
C ARG A 73 -25.13 -48.61 6.70
N GLY A 74 -24.52 -47.51 7.18
CA GLY A 74 -24.17 -47.13 8.57
C GLY A 74 -23.33 -45.84 8.83
N PHE A 75 -22.60 -45.22 7.89
CA PHE A 75 -21.58 -44.18 8.21
C PHE A 75 -21.57 -42.90 7.32
N VAL A 76 -22.67 -42.15 7.24
CA VAL A 76 -22.73 -40.88 6.45
C VAL A 76 -23.45 -39.70 7.17
N ASN A 77 -24.41 -39.94 8.06
CA ASN A 77 -25.32 -38.90 8.56
C ASN A 77 -24.89 -38.17 9.85
N ALA A 78 -23.64 -37.72 9.94
CA ALA A 78 -23.15 -36.88 11.04
C ALA A 78 -22.90 -35.40 10.64
N LEU A 79 -22.60 -35.10 9.36
CA LEU A 79 -22.38 -33.72 8.90
C LEU A 79 -23.64 -33.06 8.33
N THR A 80 -24.57 -33.82 7.76
CA THR A 80 -25.78 -33.29 7.08
C THR A 80 -26.83 -32.67 8.00
N TRP A 81 -26.79 -33.00 9.31
CA TRP A 81 -27.72 -32.46 10.31
C TRP A 81 -27.29 -31.11 10.92
N ARG A 82 -25.99 -30.79 10.93
CA ARG A 82 -25.50 -29.49 11.45
C ARG A 82 -25.77 -28.32 10.50
N SER A 83 -25.81 -28.55 9.19
CA SER A 83 -26.05 -27.48 8.20
C SER A 83 -27.52 -27.05 8.10
N HIS A 84 -28.48 -27.96 8.34
CA HIS A 84 -29.91 -27.65 8.21
C HIS A 84 -30.46 -26.79 9.36
N CYS A 85 -29.84 -26.79 10.54
CA CYS A 85 -30.26 -25.92 11.65
C CYS A 85 -29.77 -24.46 11.50
N ILE A 86 -28.82 -24.19 10.60
CA ILE A 86 -28.24 -22.85 10.41
C ILE A 86 -29.03 -22.04 9.37
N PHE A 87 -29.57 -22.68 8.33
CA PHE A 87 -30.41 -22.01 7.33
C PHE A 87 -31.80 -21.59 7.86
N GLY A 88 -32.32 -22.28 8.88
CA GLY A 88 -33.64 -21.97 9.47
C GLY A 88 -33.72 -20.70 10.34
N PHE A 89 -32.59 -20.03 10.60
CA PHE A 89 -32.56 -18.81 11.43
C PHE A 89 -32.50 -17.49 10.63
N ILE A 90 -32.16 -17.55 9.34
CA ILE A 90 -32.02 -16.35 8.49
C ILE A 90 -33.39 -15.89 7.95
N GLU A 91 -34.37 -16.78 7.82
CA GLU A 91 -35.73 -16.41 7.38
C GLU A 91 -36.60 -15.75 8.49
N LEU A 92 -36.15 -15.72 9.75
CA LEU A 92 -36.94 -15.13 10.86
C LEU A 92 -36.71 -13.63 11.09
N GLU A 93 -35.58 -13.06 10.66
CA GLU A 93 -35.30 -11.62 10.83
C GLU A 93 -35.92 -10.73 9.74
N VAL A 94 -36.34 -11.31 8.61
CA VAL A 94 -37.04 -10.57 7.53
C VAL A 94 -38.56 -10.50 7.76
N ALA A 95 -39.10 -11.27 8.73
CA ALA A 95 -40.54 -11.46 8.93
C ALA A 95 -41.17 -10.60 10.05
N MET A 96 -40.45 -9.63 10.64
CA MET A 96 -40.95 -8.77 11.72
C MET A 96 -40.87 -7.27 11.38
N GLY A 97 -41.63 -6.84 10.37
CA GLY A 97 -41.58 -5.44 9.92
C GLY A 97 -42.75 -4.91 9.07
N LEU A 98 -43.90 -5.62 8.99
CA LEU A 98 -45.03 -5.19 8.16
C LEU A 98 -46.38 -5.37 8.88
N THR A 99 -46.96 -4.29 9.40
CA THR A 99 -48.35 -4.28 9.90
C THR A 99 -49.29 -3.68 8.86
N ARG A 100 -50.18 -4.52 8.31
CA ARG A 100 -51.17 -4.14 7.31
C ARG A 100 -52.39 -3.52 7.99
N LYS A 101 -52.61 -2.21 7.86
CA LYS A 101 -53.96 -1.62 8.04
C LYS A 101 -54.80 -1.83 6.78
N SER A 102 -56.11 -1.87 6.98
CA SER A 102 -57.11 -2.17 5.95
C SER A 102 -57.23 -1.04 4.91
N GLN A 103 -57.44 -1.44 3.65
CA GLN A 103 -57.50 -0.61 2.44
C GLN A 103 -56.11 -0.06 2.03
N GLY A 104 -55.72 -0.36 0.79
CA GLY A 104 -54.31 -0.37 0.40
C GLY A 104 -53.90 0.81 -0.45
N HIS A 105 -52.76 1.41 -0.10
CA HIS A 105 -51.70 1.90 -0.99
C HIS A 105 -50.45 2.07 -0.13
N TRP A 106 -49.25 1.82 -0.67
CA TRP A 106 -47.99 2.18 0.00
C TRP A 106 -47.57 3.57 -0.49
N ILE A 107 -47.55 4.55 0.41
CA ILE A 107 -46.96 5.87 0.17
C ILE A 107 -45.85 6.06 1.20
N TRP A 108 -44.71 6.56 0.75
CA TRP A 108 -43.58 6.93 1.60
C TRP A 108 -43.68 8.43 1.87
N GLU A 109 -43.84 8.85 3.12
CA GLU A 109 -43.78 10.28 3.47
C GLU A 109 -43.02 10.50 4.78
N ARG A 110 -42.32 11.62 4.84
CA ARG A 110 -41.15 11.85 5.71
C ARG A 110 -41.22 13.26 6.27
N SER A 111 -41.63 13.46 7.52
CA SER A 111 -41.42 14.75 8.21
C SER A 111 -41.50 14.72 9.74
N MET A 112 -40.43 15.27 10.34
CA MET A 112 -40.34 16.17 11.52
C MET A 112 -41.05 15.88 12.87
N GLU A 113 -40.19 15.67 13.87
CA GLU A 113 -39.98 16.50 15.10
C GLU A 113 -41.09 16.82 16.12
N ASN A 114 -40.62 16.86 17.39
CA ASN A 114 -41.15 17.50 18.62
C ASN A 114 -41.97 16.68 19.65
N GLU A 115 -41.28 16.40 20.76
CA GLU A 115 -41.73 16.56 22.17
C GLU A 115 -42.82 15.59 22.75
N PRO A 116 -42.92 15.44 24.10
CA PRO A 116 -43.03 14.10 24.68
C PRO A 116 -44.30 13.80 25.49
N SER A 117 -44.31 12.55 26.00
CA SER A 117 -45.04 12.03 27.18
C SER A 117 -46.33 11.22 26.94
N TYR A 118 -46.64 10.38 27.93
CA TYR A 118 -47.79 9.47 28.03
C TYR A 118 -47.95 8.38 26.96
N TYR A 119 -47.37 7.20 27.23
CA TYR A 119 -48.15 6.05 27.70
C TYR A 119 -47.26 5.04 28.44
N ARG A 120 -47.51 4.83 29.74
CA ARG A 120 -46.93 3.71 30.50
C ARG A 120 -47.80 2.46 30.33
N GLY A 121 -47.15 1.30 30.21
CA GLY A 121 -47.73 0.04 30.70
C GLY A 121 -47.90 -1.06 29.67
N LEU A 122 -46.85 -1.88 29.50
CA LEU A 122 -46.88 -3.36 29.52
C LEU A 122 -45.54 -3.93 29.03
N PHE A 123 -44.50 -3.84 29.88
CA PHE A 123 -43.27 -4.62 29.72
C PHE A 123 -43.08 -5.54 30.92
N ARG A 124 -42.81 -6.83 30.67
CA ARG A 124 -42.64 -7.84 31.72
C ARG A 124 -41.38 -7.55 32.56
N PRO A 125 -41.40 -7.80 33.90
CA PRO A 125 -40.28 -7.47 34.79
C PRO A 125 -38.95 -8.18 34.48
N GLU A 126 -38.96 -9.21 33.65
CA GLU A 126 -37.81 -10.08 33.36
C GLU A 126 -36.79 -9.43 32.41
N LEU A 127 -37.23 -8.69 31.38
CA LEU A 127 -36.33 -8.04 30.43
C LEU A 127 -35.50 -6.91 31.07
N MET A 128 -36.10 -6.13 31.97
CA MET A 128 -35.39 -5.05 32.67
C MET A 128 -34.32 -5.57 33.65
N ARG A 129 -34.49 -6.77 34.20
CA ARG A 129 -33.43 -7.43 35.00
C ARG A 129 -32.24 -7.84 34.14
N ALA A 130 -32.48 -8.41 32.96
CA ALA A 130 -31.41 -8.76 32.02
C ALA A 130 -30.61 -7.53 31.55
N TYR A 131 -31.30 -6.45 31.17
CA TYR A 131 -30.65 -5.22 30.69
C TYR A 131 -29.85 -4.50 31.78
N THR A 132 -30.34 -4.51 33.03
CA THR A 132 -29.62 -3.94 34.17
C THR A 132 -28.39 -4.76 34.54
N LEU A 133 -28.47 -6.11 34.46
CA LEU A 133 -27.33 -6.99 34.71
C LEU A 133 -26.20 -6.75 33.70
N VAL A 134 -26.51 -6.61 32.40
CA VAL A 134 -25.51 -6.34 31.35
C VAL A 134 -24.84 -4.97 31.54
N LYS A 135 -25.57 -3.94 31.99
CA LYS A 135 -24.98 -2.63 32.33
C LYS A 135 -24.08 -2.68 33.58
N GLN A 136 -24.47 -3.42 34.62
CA GLN A 136 -23.65 -3.55 35.83
C GLN A 136 -22.38 -4.39 35.59
N THR A 137 -22.43 -5.46 34.78
CA THR A 137 -21.23 -6.26 34.47
C THR A 137 -20.23 -5.47 33.62
N LYS A 138 -20.69 -4.58 32.71
CA LYS A 138 -19.79 -3.66 31.97
C LYS A 138 -19.21 -2.54 32.82
N LEU A 139 -19.86 -2.12 33.92
CA LEU A 139 -19.24 -1.17 34.87
C LEU A 139 -18.24 -1.86 35.81
N LEU A 140 -18.51 -3.07 36.32
CA LEU A 140 -17.61 -3.73 37.27
C LEU A 140 -16.28 -4.22 36.66
N GLN A 141 -16.24 -4.59 35.37
CA GLN A 141 -14.97 -4.95 34.72
C GLN A 141 -14.09 -3.73 34.38
N LEU A 142 -14.63 -2.51 34.40
CA LEU A 142 -13.86 -1.27 34.20
C LEU A 142 -13.39 -0.61 35.51
N THR A 143 -13.66 -1.21 36.67
CA THR A 143 -13.22 -0.70 37.99
C THR A 143 -12.31 -1.67 38.77
N LEU A 144 -11.88 -2.79 38.15
CA LEU A 144 -10.96 -3.77 38.76
C LEU A 144 -9.58 -3.87 38.09
N HIS A 145 -9.14 -2.82 37.39
CA HIS A 145 -7.74 -2.64 36.97
C HIS A 145 -7.16 -1.24 37.26
N PHE A 146 -7.84 -0.42 38.08
CA PHE A 146 -7.34 0.88 38.52
C PHE A 146 -7.53 1.06 40.04
N ASN A 147 -6.57 0.57 40.84
CA ASN A 147 -6.11 1.21 42.09
C ASN A 147 -4.97 0.46 42.79
N ALA A 148 -3.73 0.67 42.32
CA ALA A 148 -2.46 0.62 43.07
C ALA A 148 -1.32 0.88 42.06
N ARG A 149 -0.52 1.96 42.10
CA ARG A 149 -0.35 3.03 43.10
C ARG A 149 -0.08 4.38 42.40
N ARG A 150 -0.45 5.49 43.05
CA ARG A 150 0.19 6.80 42.82
C ARG A 150 1.57 6.84 43.49
N CYS A 151 2.54 7.50 42.87
CA CYS A 151 3.48 8.44 43.52
C CYS A 151 4.15 9.33 42.45
N PRO A 152 4.69 10.51 42.80
CA PRO A 152 4.68 11.68 41.90
C PRO A 152 5.99 11.96 41.14
N PHE A 153 5.91 12.97 40.28
CA PHE A 153 6.99 13.59 39.49
C PHE A 153 8.18 14.13 40.32
N GLY A 154 9.34 14.21 39.68
CA GLY A 154 10.40 15.20 39.95
C GLY A 154 11.75 14.62 40.39
N GLY A 155 12.82 14.89 39.63
CA GLY A 155 14.20 14.58 40.05
C GLY A 155 15.14 14.23 38.90
N SER A 156 15.81 15.24 38.34
CA SER A 156 16.92 15.10 37.40
C SER A 156 18.18 14.54 38.06
N SER A 157 19.01 13.80 37.30
CA SER A 157 20.40 14.22 37.02
C SER A 157 21.22 13.16 36.25
N SER A 158 22.18 13.66 35.47
CA SER A 158 23.27 12.96 34.77
C SER A 158 24.08 11.95 35.61
N SER A 159 24.62 10.91 34.98
CA SER A 159 26.07 10.82 34.67
C SER A 159 26.50 9.49 34.01
N TYR A 160 27.31 9.61 32.94
CA TYR A 160 28.31 8.60 32.56
C TYR A 160 29.43 8.59 33.64
N PRO A 161 30.18 7.49 33.89
CA PRO A 161 31.19 7.07 32.90
C PRO A 161 31.59 5.57 32.89
N SER A 162 32.46 5.23 31.91
CA SER A 162 33.67 4.37 31.99
C SER A 162 33.74 3.24 33.04
N SER A 163 34.29 2.04 32.85
CA SER A 163 35.13 1.41 31.83
C SER A 163 35.89 0.26 32.52
N PHE A 164 36.47 -0.68 31.76
CA PHE A 164 37.63 -1.51 32.14
C PHE A 164 37.55 -2.44 33.37
N ALA A 165 37.81 -3.73 33.10
CA ALA A 165 38.41 -4.61 34.08
C ALA A 165 39.90 -4.29 34.23
N ALA A 166 40.34 -4.03 35.46
CA ALA A 166 41.74 -4.15 35.88
C ALA A 166 41.76 -4.57 37.35
N TRP A 167 42.42 -5.69 37.63
CA TRP A 167 42.52 -6.26 38.99
C TRP A 167 43.94 -6.03 39.52
N ASN A 168 44.04 -5.75 40.82
CA ASN A 168 45.27 -5.77 41.65
C ASN A 168 46.38 -4.73 41.37
N PHE A 169 46.59 -3.83 42.34
CA PHE A 169 47.73 -4.01 43.25
C PHE A 169 47.51 -3.38 44.63
N GLN A 170 48.24 -3.87 45.63
CA GLN A 170 48.11 -3.48 47.04
C GLN A 170 48.72 -2.09 47.33
N ARG A 171 48.10 -1.31 48.23
CA ARG A 171 48.82 -0.76 49.39
C ARG A 171 47.90 -0.36 50.54
N SER A 172 48.46 -0.41 51.75
CA SER A 172 47.81 -0.17 53.04
C SER A 172 48.31 1.14 53.67
N VAL A 173 47.70 1.51 54.79
CA VAL A 173 48.15 2.48 55.82
C VAL A 173 48.02 3.97 55.48
N HIS A 174 46.97 4.62 55.97
CA HIS A 174 47.10 5.56 57.10
C HIS A 174 45.76 5.92 57.75
N GLU A 175 45.79 6.19 59.05
CA GLU A 175 44.65 6.55 59.89
C GLU A 175 44.33 8.05 59.82
N SER A 176 43.05 8.43 59.97
CA SER A 176 42.63 9.39 61.02
C SER A 176 41.11 9.61 61.06
N GLY A 177 40.60 9.66 62.29
CA GLY A 177 39.19 9.57 62.67
C GLY A 177 38.17 10.51 62.00
N LYS A 178 36.92 10.00 61.95
CA LYS A 178 35.72 10.76 62.31
C LYS A 178 34.71 9.84 63.00
N MET A 179 34.07 10.35 64.06
CA MET A 179 33.14 9.62 64.92
C MET A 179 31.92 9.11 64.15
N THR A 180 31.44 7.92 64.52
CA THR A 180 30.14 7.37 64.11
C THR A 180 29.16 7.41 65.27
N ASP A 181 28.03 8.10 65.10
CA ASP A 181 26.87 7.99 66.00
C ASP A 181 26.24 6.59 65.92
N ASN A 182 26.03 5.96 67.08
CA ASN A 182 25.26 4.72 67.17
C ASN A 182 23.75 5.02 67.07
N LYS A 183 23.11 4.62 65.97
CA LYS A 183 21.65 4.43 65.94
C LYS A 183 21.31 2.97 66.25
N VAL A 184 20.53 2.77 67.30
CA VAL A 184 19.98 1.48 67.72
C VAL A 184 18.94 1.00 66.68
N GLU A 185 19.12 -0.19 66.11
CA GLU A 185 18.10 -0.81 65.23
C GLU A 185 16.81 -1.07 66.02
N THR A 186 15.65 -0.74 65.44
CA THR A 186 14.36 -0.95 66.11
C THR A 186 13.89 -2.42 66.01
N ILE A 187 12.99 -2.82 66.91
CA ILE A 187 12.43 -4.19 66.90
C ILE A 187 11.70 -4.49 65.57
N GLU A 188 11.01 -3.51 64.99
CA GLU A 188 10.35 -3.66 63.68
C GLU A 188 11.37 -3.88 62.54
N ASP A 189 12.52 -3.21 62.57
CA ASP A 189 13.58 -3.41 61.56
C ASP A 189 14.13 -4.84 61.61
N LEU A 190 14.35 -5.37 62.82
CA LEU A 190 14.81 -6.74 63.05
C LEU A 190 13.77 -7.79 62.61
N GLU A 191 12.47 -7.58 62.88
CA GLU A 191 11.41 -8.45 62.36
C GLU A 191 11.33 -8.42 60.83
N ARG A 192 11.50 -7.24 60.22
CA ARG A 192 11.47 -7.07 58.77
C ARG A 192 12.68 -7.72 58.10
N LYS A 193 13.86 -7.70 58.75
CA LYS A 193 15.07 -8.47 58.39
C LYS A 193 14.78 -9.98 58.43
N LYS A 194 14.25 -10.48 59.55
CA LYS A 194 13.84 -11.90 59.72
C LYS A 194 12.89 -12.37 58.63
N LYS A 195 11.78 -11.66 58.37
CA LYS A 195 10.82 -12.01 57.31
C LYS A 195 11.44 -12.03 55.90
N LYS A 196 12.46 -11.19 55.65
CA LYS A 196 13.17 -11.15 54.37
C LYS A 196 14.13 -12.34 54.22
N GLU A 197 14.82 -12.73 55.30
CA GLU A 197 15.65 -13.93 55.35
C GLU A 197 14.84 -15.23 55.28
N GLU A 198 13.69 -15.32 55.95
CA GLU A 198 12.79 -16.46 55.87
C GLU A 198 12.29 -16.68 54.43
N LYS A 199 11.86 -15.62 53.74
CA LYS A 199 11.50 -15.70 52.32
C LYS A 199 12.66 -16.09 51.42
N ALA A 200 13.89 -15.67 51.73
CA ALA A 200 15.08 -16.09 50.99
C ALA A 200 15.37 -17.59 51.20
N LYS A 201 15.32 -18.07 52.45
CA LYS A 201 15.47 -19.48 52.81
C LYS A 201 14.38 -20.36 52.19
N GLU A 202 13.12 -19.90 52.17
CA GLU A 202 12.01 -20.62 51.53
C GLU A 202 12.21 -20.73 50.00
N LYS A 203 12.72 -19.67 49.36
CA LYS A 203 13.00 -19.65 47.91
C LYS A 203 14.14 -20.60 47.53
N GLU A 204 15.22 -20.64 48.32
CA GLU A 204 16.32 -21.60 48.10
C GLU A 204 15.89 -23.04 48.44
N LEU A 205 15.09 -23.26 49.49
CA LEU A 205 14.52 -24.59 49.78
C LEU A 205 13.62 -25.09 48.64
N LYS A 206 12.85 -24.21 48.00
CA LYS A 206 12.07 -24.53 46.79
C LYS A 206 12.94 -24.87 45.59
N LYS A 207 14.07 -24.17 45.37
CA LYS A 207 15.06 -24.54 44.33
C LYS A 207 15.69 -25.90 44.62
N LEU A 208 16.14 -26.14 45.86
CA LEU A 208 16.76 -27.41 46.25
C LEU A 208 15.81 -28.59 46.05
N LYS A 209 14.54 -28.46 46.47
CA LYS A 209 13.50 -29.48 46.22
C LYS A 209 13.21 -29.69 44.73
N ALA A 210 13.28 -28.63 43.91
CA ALA A 210 13.14 -28.76 42.46
C ALA A 210 14.35 -29.48 41.82
N ALA A 211 15.57 -29.18 42.29
CA ALA A 211 16.80 -29.85 41.86
C ALA A 211 16.83 -31.33 42.27
N GLU A 212 16.44 -31.67 43.52
CA GLU A 212 16.26 -33.05 43.96
C GLU A 212 15.20 -33.79 43.14
N LYS A 213 14.08 -33.14 42.81
CA LYS A 213 13.02 -33.76 41.99
C LYS A 213 13.50 -34.01 40.57
N ALA A 214 14.31 -33.11 39.99
CA ALA A 214 14.95 -33.30 38.69
C ALA A 214 16.03 -34.40 38.74
N ALA A 215 16.81 -34.48 39.81
CA ALA A 215 17.81 -35.55 40.02
C ALA A 215 17.14 -36.93 40.18
N LYS A 216 16.08 -37.02 40.99
CA LYS A 216 15.27 -38.25 41.14
C LYS A 216 14.57 -38.65 39.84
N ALA A 217 14.12 -37.70 39.02
CA ALA A 217 13.58 -37.98 37.69
C ALA A 217 14.64 -38.53 36.72
N LYS A 218 15.89 -38.04 36.81
CA LYS A 218 17.02 -38.59 36.01
C LYS A 218 17.45 -39.99 36.49
N LEU A 219 17.50 -40.24 37.79
CA LEU A 219 17.81 -41.55 38.36
C LEU A 219 16.72 -42.59 38.04
N ALA A 220 15.44 -42.20 38.11
CA ALA A 220 14.32 -43.05 37.68
C ALA A 220 14.32 -43.39 36.18
N GLN A 221 15.09 -42.66 35.35
CA GLN A 221 15.34 -43.01 33.94
C GLN A 221 16.58 -43.89 33.75
N GLN A 222 17.38 -44.15 34.79
CA GLN A 222 18.59 -44.99 34.72
C GLN A 222 18.38 -46.42 35.27
N ASP A 223 17.48 -46.64 36.23
CA ASP A 223 17.19 -47.98 36.77
C ASP A 223 16.27 -48.84 35.88
N GLY A 224 15.84 -48.33 34.73
CA GLY A 224 14.82 -48.93 33.87
C GLY A 224 15.29 -49.93 32.81
N ASN A 225 16.54 -50.41 32.80
CA ASN A 225 16.99 -51.33 31.75
C ASN A 225 18.18 -52.26 32.12
N THR A 226 17.88 -53.47 32.61
CA THR A 226 18.83 -54.61 32.51
C THR A 226 18.15 -55.93 32.12
N THR A 227 18.62 -56.44 30.97
CA THR A 227 18.52 -57.80 30.37
C THR A 227 17.37 -58.05 29.36
N LYS A 228 17.60 -58.61 28.16
CA LYS A 228 18.80 -59.24 27.57
C LYS A 228 18.79 -59.20 26.01
N LYS A 229 19.96 -58.90 25.41
CA LYS A 229 20.48 -59.33 24.08
C LYS A 229 19.58 -59.31 22.82
N SER A 230 19.93 -58.44 21.86
CA SER A 230 20.64 -58.87 20.63
C SER A 230 21.29 -57.66 19.93
N ALA A 231 22.39 -57.83 19.20
CA ALA A 231 23.17 -56.73 18.65
C ALA A 231 22.61 -56.19 17.31
N LYS A 232 22.52 -54.86 17.17
CA LYS A 232 22.48 -54.16 15.87
C LYS A 232 23.40 -52.95 15.87
N LYS A 233 24.03 -52.69 14.72
CA LYS A 233 25.07 -51.67 14.47
C LYS A 233 24.57 -50.24 14.77
N ASN A 234 25.50 -49.39 15.22
CA ASN A 234 25.39 -47.94 15.10
C ASN A 234 25.17 -47.52 13.64
N VAL A 235 24.20 -46.65 13.39
CA VAL A 235 24.06 -45.90 12.13
C VAL A 235 23.70 -44.45 12.50
N LYS A 236 24.39 -43.49 11.89
CA LYS A 236 24.02 -42.06 11.95
C LYS A 236 22.58 -41.91 11.45
N ARG A 237 21.75 -41.10 12.11
CA ARG A 237 20.55 -40.58 11.45
C ARG A 237 20.96 -39.48 10.48
N ASP A 238 21.22 -39.89 9.25
CA ASP A 238 21.09 -39.00 8.09
C ASP A 238 19.62 -38.56 7.95
N VAL A 239 19.38 -37.38 7.38
CA VAL A 239 18.03 -36.84 7.17
C VAL A 239 17.58 -37.14 5.73
N GLY A 240 17.81 -38.37 5.30
CA GLY A 240 17.40 -38.93 4.02
C GLY A 240 16.92 -40.37 4.23
N GLU A 241 15.99 -40.81 3.38
CA GLU A 241 15.36 -42.15 3.38
C GLU A 241 14.36 -42.48 4.51
N GLU A 242 13.14 -41.92 4.42
CA GLU A 242 11.92 -42.60 4.90
C GLU A 242 10.83 -42.70 3.82
N ASN A 243 11.25 -43.10 2.60
CA ASN A 243 10.37 -43.87 1.70
C ASN A 243 10.82 -45.33 1.74
N PRO A 244 9.94 -46.33 1.53
CA PRO A 244 10.36 -47.73 1.56
C PRO A 244 11.36 -48.01 0.43
N GLU A 245 12.27 -48.98 0.65
CA GLU A 245 13.25 -49.47 -0.34
C GLU A 245 12.59 -49.87 -1.69
N ASP A 246 11.27 -50.14 -1.69
CA ASP A 246 10.49 -50.54 -2.86
C ASP A 246 9.83 -49.38 -3.66
N TYR A 247 9.75 -48.14 -3.15
CA TYR A 247 9.13 -47.05 -3.91
C TYR A 247 10.10 -46.50 -4.98
N ILE A 248 9.98 -47.05 -6.18
CA ILE A 248 10.65 -46.54 -7.37
C ILE A 248 9.72 -45.55 -8.09
N ASP A 249 10.11 -44.28 -8.15
CA ASP A 249 9.49 -43.29 -9.03
C ASP A 249 9.85 -43.60 -10.49
N PRO A 250 8.91 -44.01 -11.35
CA PRO A 250 9.22 -44.39 -12.72
C PRO A 250 9.71 -43.18 -13.51
N GLU A 251 10.86 -43.34 -14.18
CA GLU A 251 11.43 -42.28 -15.00
C GLU A 251 10.42 -41.81 -16.05
N THR A 252 10.14 -40.51 -16.01
CA THR A 252 9.23 -39.80 -16.90
C THR A 252 10.06 -38.80 -17.70
N THR A 253 10.03 -38.93 -19.03
CA THR A 253 10.70 -37.97 -19.92
C THR A 253 10.14 -36.57 -19.73
N ILE A 254 11.01 -35.57 -19.71
CA ILE A 254 10.67 -34.14 -19.60
C ILE A 254 9.51 -33.76 -20.55
N GLY A 255 8.51 -33.07 -20.00
CA GLY A 255 7.29 -32.66 -20.72
C GLY A 255 6.34 -33.80 -21.16
N LYS A 256 6.52 -35.05 -20.70
CA LYS A 256 5.49 -36.10 -20.83
C LYS A 256 4.68 -36.22 -19.55
N LYS A 257 3.42 -36.63 -19.67
CA LYS A 257 2.54 -36.89 -18.52
C LYS A 257 3.24 -37.82 -17.54
N LYS A 258 3.28 -37.41 -16.26
CA LYS A 258 3.85 -38.17 -15.15
C LYS A 258 3.41 -39.63 -15.20
N ARG A 259 4.38 -40.54 -15.29
CA ARG A 259 4.15 -41.97 -15.06
C ARG A 259 3.96 -42.16 -13.56
N LEU A 260 2.88 -42.81 -13.17
CA LEU A 260 2.60 -43.12 -11.77
C LEU A 260 3.20 -44.49 -11.46
N SER A 261 3.83 -44.63 -10.29
CA SER A 261 4.28 -45.93 -9.81
C SER A 261 3.05 -46.82 -9.53
N PRO A 262 3.08 -48.13 -9.84
CA PRO A 262 2.03 -49.07 -9.44
C PRO A 262 1.91 -49.21 -7.91
N GLN A 263 2.95 -48.83 -7.16
CA GLN A 263 2.99 -48.87 -5.71
C GLN A 263 2.93 -47.46 -5.12
N MET A 264 2.13 -47.26 -4.08
CA MET A 264 2.09 -45.99 -3.36
C MET A 264 3.22 -45.91 -2.33
N ALA A 265 3.87 -44.75 -2.27
CA ALA A 265 4.78 -44.36 -1.20
C ALA A 265 4.11 -44.46 0.20
N LYS A 266 4.89 -44.78 1.24
CA LYS A 266 4.37 -44.86 2.63
C LYS A 266 4.01 -43.48 3.21
N GLN A 267 4.71 -42.44 2.76
CA GLN A 267 4.50 -41.05 3.14
C GLN A 267 4.36 -40.21 1.86
N TYR A 268 3.77 -39.02 1.98
CA TYR A 268 3.74 -38.07 0.87
C TYR A 268 5.16 -37.58 0.57
N ASN A 269 5.60 -37.71 -0.68
CA ASN A 269 6.87 -37.19 -1.15
C ASN A 269 6.58 -36.17 -2.27
N PRO A 270 6.71 -34.86 -2.01
CA PRO A 270 6.35 -33.82 -2.99
C PRO A 270 7.27 -33.85 -4.21
N SER A 271 8.58 -34.04 -4.04
CA SER A 271 9.52 -34.09 -5.17
C SER A 271 9.20 -35.24 -6.14
N ALA A 272 8.74 -36.39 -5.64
CA ALA A 272 8.29 -37.50 -6.48
C ALA A 272 6.92 -37.25 -7.13
N VAL A 273 5.98 -36.63 -6.42
CA VAL A 273 4.62 -36.37 -6.92
C VAL A 273 4.60 -35.25 -7.96
N GLU A 274 5.24 -34.10 -7.68
CA GLU A 274 5.15 -32.86 -8.48
C GLU A 274 6.00 -32.91 -9.77
N LYS A 275 7.02 -33.78 -9.80
CA LYS A 275 7.94 -33.98 -10.93
C LYS A 275 7.21 -34.26 -12.25
N SER A 276 7.68 -33.61 -13.32
CA SER A 276 7.19 -33.68 -14.70
C SER A 276 5.77 -33.17 -14.98
N TRP A 277 4.93 -32.90 -13.97
CA TRP A 277 3.56 -32.39 -14.21
C TRP A 277 3.57 -31.02 -14.87
N TYR A 278 4.38 -30.09 -14.36
CA TYR A 278 4.35 -28.72 -14.81
C TYR A 278 4.77 -28.57 -16.27
N GLU A 279 5.91 -29.18 -16.63
CA GLU A 279 6.42 -29.24 -18.01
C GLU A 279 5.41 -29.88 -18.96
N TRP A 280 4.66 -30.89 -18.50
CA TRP A 280 3.61 -31.53 -19.30
C TRP A 280 2.39 -30.62 -19.47
N TRP A 281 1.98 -29.89 -18.43
CA TRP A 281 0.87 -28.93 -18.53
C TRP A 281 1.20 -27.79 -19.49
N GLU A 282 2.41 -27.21 -19.37
CA GLU A 282 2.89 -26.13 -20.24
C GLU A 282 3.02 -26.62 -21.70
N LYS A 283 3.61 -27.81 -21.92
CA LYS A 283 3.72 -28.41 -23.27
C LYS A 283 2.39 -28.87 -23.88
N SER A 284 1.32 -28.96 -23.10
CA SER A 284 -0.01 -29.35 -23.58
C SER A 284 -0.97 -28.16 -23.73
N ASP A 285 -0.45 -26.92 -23.60
CA ASP A 285 -1.19 -25.66 -23.73
C ASP A 285 -2.44 -25.55 -22.83
N PHE A 286 -2.50 -26.31 -21.72
CA PHE A 286 -3.69 -26.39 -20.85
C PHE A 286 -4.05 -25.08 -20.13
N PHE A 287 -3.15 -24.10 -20.16
CA PHE A 287 -3.33 -22.81 -19.52
C PHE A 287 -3.82 -21.72 -20.48
N VAL A 288 -3.69 -21.95 -21.79
CA VAL A 288 -3.96 -20.97 -22.84
C VAL A 288 -5.47 -20.72 -22.97
N ALA A 289 -5.87 -19.45 -22.96
CA ALA A 289 -7.25 -19.06 -23.24
C ALA A 289 -7.50 -18.93 -24.75
N ASP A 290 -8.65 -19.43 -25.22
CA ASP A 290 -9.04 -19.43 -26.63
C ASP A 290 -9.90 -18.21 -26.98
N ASN A 291 -9.40 -17.37 -27.89
CA ASN A 291 -10.07 -16.14 -28.31
C ASN A 291 -11.38 -16.36 -29.06
N ASN A 292 -11.56 -17.54 -29.66
CA ASN A 292 -12.74 -17.88 -30.45
C ASN A 292 -13.74 -18.72 -29.65
N SER A 293 -13.51 -18.88 -28.33
CA SER A 293 -14.35 -19.72 -27.49
C SER A 293 -15.73 -19.08 -27.28
N SER A 294 -16.79 -19.86 -27.51
CA SER A 294 -18.17 -19.47 -27.16
C SER A 294 -18.49 -19.57 -25.66
N LYS A 295 -17.52 -20.03 -24.85
CA LYS A 295 -17.63 -20.12 -23.39
C LYS A 295 -17.54 -18.73 -22.75
N PRO A 296 -18.25 -18.46 -21.65
CA PRO A 296 -18.11 -17.20 -20.93
C PRO A 296 -16.67 -17.01 -20.44
N ALA A 297 -16.12 -15.83 -20.66
CA ALA A 297 -14.78 -15.47 -20.19
C ALA A 297 -14.73 -15.38 -18.66
N SER A 298 -13.58 -15.77 -18.08
CA SER A 298 -13.26 -15.53 -16.68
C SER A 298 -11.80 -15.11 -16.58
N VAL A 299 -11.55 -13.83 -16.35
CA VAL A 299 -10.23 -13.21 -16.54
C VAL A 299 -9.69 -12.68 -15.22
N ILE A 300 -8.44 -13.01 -14.91
CA ILE A 300 -7.63 -12.42 -13.85
C ILE A 300 -6.30 -11.95 -14.46
N VAL A 301 -5.81 -10.80 -14.04
CA VAL A 301 -4.44 -10.36 -14.30
C VAL A 301 -3.60 -10.58 -13.04
N LEU A 302 -2.45 -11.24 -13.17
CA LEU A 302 -1.52 -11.37 -12.05
C LEU A 302 -0.96 -9.97 -11.70
N PRO A 303 -1.02 -9.52 -10.44
CA PRO A 303 -0.31 -8.33 -9.98
C PRO A 303 1.19 -8.47 -10.33
N PRO A 304 1.70 -7.71 -11.32
CA PRO A 304 2.96 -8.02 -11.95
C PRO A 304 4.11 -7.86 -10.93
N PRO A 305 4.84 -8.91 -10.56
CA PRO A 305 5.84 -8.79 -9.50
C PRO A 305 6.97 -7.85 -9.90
N ASN A 306 7.35 -6.96 -8.98
CA ASN A 306 8.44 -6.00 -9.16
C ASN A 306 9.76 -6.72 -9.39
N VAL A 307 10.51 -6.39 -10.45
CA VAL A 307 11.81 -7.02 -10.78
C VAL A 307 12.95 -6.52 -9.87
N THR A 308 12.80 -6.74 -8.56
CA THR A 308 13.59 -6.20 -7.45
C THR A 308 14.28 -7.31 -6.64
N GLY A 309 14.44 -8.50 -7.23
CA GLY A 309 14.86 -9.72 -6.53
C GLY A 309 13.80 -10.82 -6.60
N ALA A 310 14.07 -11.96 -5.99
CA ALA A 310 13.15 -13.09 -5.89
C ALA A 310 11.79 -12.74 -5.21
N LEU A 311 10.81 -13.61 -5.44
CA LEU A 311 9.52 -13.62 -4.75
C LEU A 311 9.66 -14.03 -3.27
N HIS A 312 8.58 -13.86 -2.52
CA HIS A 312 8.46 -14.25 -1.11
C HIS A 312 7.07 -14.84 -0.84
N ILE A 313 6.86 -15.50 0.31
CA ILE A 313 5.58 -16.16 0.67
C ILE A 313 4.34 -15.29 0.43
N GLY A 314 4.39 -13.97 0.63
CA GLY A 314 3.29 -13.05 0.27
C GLY A 314 2.84 -13.12 -1.20
N HIS A 315 3.76 -13.29 -2.16
CA HIS A 315 3.42 -13.51 -3.58
C HIS A 315 2.85 -14.91 -3.81
N ALA A 316 3.36 -15.92 -3.09
CA ALA A 316 2.81 -17.28 -3.15
C ALA A 316 1.37 -17.35 -2.62
N LEU A 317 0.96 -16.45 -1.72
CA LEU A 317 -0.44 -16.32 -1.30
C LEU A 317 -1.33 -15.83 -2.46
N THR A 318 -0.94 -14.73 -3.11
CA THR A 318 -1.59 -14.17 -4.31
C THR A 318 -1.72 -15.25 -5.40
N ALA A 319 -0.61 -15.92 -5.76
CA ALA A 319 -0.61 -17.01 -6.74
C ALA A 319 -1.51 -18.19 -6.31
N ALA A 320 -1.51 -18.57 -5.02
CA ALA A 320 -2.36 -19.66 -4.53
C ALA A 320 -3.86 -19.34 -4.63
N ILE A 321 -4.27 -18.10 -4.31
CA ILE A 321 -5.66 -17.66 -4.39
C ILE A 321 -6.09 -17.58 -5.87
N GLN A 322 -5.32 -16.88 -6.71
CA GLN A 322 -5.66 -16.68 -8.12
C GLN A 322 -5.71 -17.99 -8.89
N ASP A 323 -4.72 -18.87 -8.73
CA ASP A 323 -4.69 -20.17 -9.38
C ASP A 323 -5.86 -21.06 -8.94
N THR A 324 -6.30 -20.94 -7.68
CA THR A 324 -7.48 -21.67 -7.18
C THR A 324 -8.75 -21.20 -7.89
N ILE A 325 -8.94 -19.88 -8.04
CA ILE A 325 -10.09 -19.30 -8.75
C ILE A 325 -10.05 -19.69 -10.23
N ILE A 326 -8.88 -19.59 -10.88
CA ILE A 326 -8.69 -19.90 -12.30
C ILE A 326 -8.92 -21.39 -12.58
N ARG A 327 -8.36 -22.30 -11.79
CA ARG A 327 -8.63 -23.74 -11.94
C ARG A 327 -10.10 -24.06 -11.71
N TRP A 328 -10.73 -23.50 -10.68
CA TRP A 328 -12.17 -23.67 -10.45
C TRP A 328 -13.01 -23.19 -11.63
N LYS A 329 -12.73 -22.00 -12.18
CA LYS A 329 -13.44 -21.43 -13.34
C LYS A 329 -13.23 -22.25 -14.61
N ARG A 330 -11.98 -22.66 -14.90
CA ARG A 330 -11.64 -23.54 -16.03
C ARG A 330 -12.38 -24.88 -15.95
N MET A 331 -12.43 -25.48 -14.76
CA MET A 331 -13.19 -26.71 -14.50
C MET A 331 -14.72 -26.50 -14.54
N SER A 332 -15.20 -25.29 -14.24
CA SER A 332 -16.62 -24.91 -14.31
C SER A 332 -17.08 -24.51 -15.72
N GLY A 333 -16.27 -24.74 -16.75
CA GLY A 333 -16.63 -24.52 -18.15
C GLY A 333 -16.40 -23.10 -18.69
N TYR A 334 -15.75 -22.21 -17.94
CA TYR A 334 -15.39 -20.87 -18.41
C TYR A 334 -14.16 -20.91 -19.32
N ASN A 335 -14.05 -19.92 -20.21
CA ASN A 335 -12.81 -19.57 -20.89
C ASN A 335 -11.92 -18.79 -19.90
N ALA A 336 -11.14 -19.53 -19.11
CA ALA A 336 -10.39 -18.98 -17.98
C ALA A 336 -9.00 -18.48 -18.41
N LEU A 337 -8.83 -17.16 -18.44
CA LEU A 337 -7.56 -16.48 -18.74
C LEU A 337 -6.91 -15.98 -17.45
N TRP A 338 -5.65 -16.34 -17.25
CA TRP A 338 -4.82 -15.77 -16.19
C TRP A 338 -3.53 -15.21 -16.78
N VAL A 339 -3.42 -13.88 -16.84
CA VAL A 339 -2.33 -13.21 -17.57
C VAL A 339 -1.09 -13.04 -16.68
N PRO A 340 0.08 -13.60 -17.04
CA PRO A 340 1.34 -13.36 -16.34
C PRO A 340 1.99 -12.04 -16.75
N GLY A 341 2.71 -11.42 -15.84
CA GLY A 341 3.56 -10.28 -16.16
C GLY A 341 4.52 -9.88 -15.04
N MET A 342 5.41 -8.95 -15.34
CA MET A 342 6.41 -8.40 -14.42
C MET A 342 6.47 -6.88 -14.51
N ASP A 343 6.70 -6.21 -13.38
CA ASP A 343 6.76 -4.75 -13.30
C ASP A 343 8.21 -4.27 -13.18
N HIS A 344 8.61 -3.38 -14.09
CA HIS A 344 9.87 -2.65 -14.08
C HIS A 344 10.16 -1.94 -12.74
N ALA A 345 9.12 -1.56 -11.99
CA ALA A 345 9.16 -1.01 -10.64
C ALA A 345 10.02 0.26 -10.43
N GLY A 346 10.37 0.96 -11.52
CA GLY A 346 11.01 2.28 -11.53
C GLY A 346 12.07 2.49 -10.44
N ILE A 347 11.75 3.37 -9.48
CA ILE A 347 12.61 3.71 -8.34
C ILE A 347 13.06 2.51 -7.50
N ALA A 348 12.22 1.48 -7.34
CA ALA A 348 12.56 0.32 -6.52
C ALA A 348 13.65 -0.53 -7.18
N THR A 349 13.55 -0.75 -8.50
CA THR A 349 14.58 -1.47 -9.26
C THR A 349 15.85 -0.62 -9.38
N GLN A 350 15.72 0.67 -9.70
CA GLN A 350 16.86 1.59 -9.78
C GLN A 350 17.67 1.61 -8.47
N VAL A 351 17.03 1.78 -7.31
CA VAL A 351 17.73 1.78 -6.00
C VAL A 351 18.39 0.45 -5.69
N VAL A 352 17.80 -0.69 -6.09
CA VAL A 352 18.40 -2.02 -5.88
C VAL A 352 19.66 -2.20 -6.75
N VAL A 353 19.64 -1.74 -8.00
CA VAL A 353 20.79 -1.78 -8.92
C VAL A 353 21.88 -0.80 -8.49
N GLU A 354 21.54 0.43 -8.07
CA GLU A 354 22.50 1.40 -7.52
C GLU A 354 23.22 0.84 -6.27
N LYS A 355 22.48 0.22 -5.35
CA LYS A 355 23.08 -0.45 -4.18
C LYS A 355 24.02 -1.61 -4.58
N LYS A 356 23.65 -2.41 -5.59
CA LYS A 356 24.51 -3.47 -6.14
C LYS A 356 25.83 -2.89 -6.68
N LEU A 357 25.74 -1.86 -7.53
CA LEU A 357 26.89 -1.20 -8.16
C LEU A 357 27.82 -0.54 -7.12
N MET A 358 27.26 0.13 -6.11
CA MET A 358 28.05 0.76 -5.06
C MET A 358 28.77 -0.28 -4.18
N ARG A 359 28.14 -1.42 -3.89
CA ARG A 359 28.74 -2.53 -3.13
C ARG A 359 29.84 -3.26 -3.90
N GLU A 360 29.59 -3.58 -5.18
CA GLU A 360 30.45 -4.48 -5.97
C GLU A 360 31.56 -3.75 -6.73
N ARG A 361 31.36 -2.47 -7.08
CA ARG A 361 32.27 -1.70 -7.95
C ARG A 361 32.61 -0.31 -7.40
N HIS A 362 31.98 0.12 -6.32
CA HIS A 362 32.10 1.47 -5.75
C HIS A 362 31.80 2.60 -6.77
N LEU A 363 30.83 2.35 -7.65
CA LEU A 363 30.35 3.32 -8.65
C LEU A 363 28.90 3.70 -8.39
N THR A 364 28.58 4.98 -8.58
CA THR A 364 27.21 5.50 -8.60
C THR A 364 26.62 5.46 -10.00
N ARG A 365 25.32 5.74 -10.16
CA ARG A 365 24.72 5.95 -11.49
C ARG A 365 25.41 7.06 -12.27
N HIS A 366 25.84 8.13 -11.59
CA HIS A 366 26.42 9.31 -12.22
C HIS A 366 27.81 9.02 -12.83
N ASP A 367 28.61 8.15 -12.20
CA ASP A 367 29.92 7.74 -12.72
C ASP A 367 29.82 6.89 -14.00
N LEU A 368 28.71 6.16 -14.17
CA LEU A 368 28.44 5.36 -15.36
C LEU A 368 27.84 6.18 -16.52
N GLY A 369 27.05 7.21 -16.19
CA GLY A 369 26.16 7.88 -17.15
C GLY A 369 24.90 7.07 -17.48
N ARG A 370 23.89 7.74 -18.05
CA ARG A 370 22.52 7.20 -18.21
C ARG A 370 22.47 5.86 -18.95
N ASP A 371 23.06 5.79 -20.14
CA ASP A 371 22.88 4.64 -21.02
C ASP A 371 23.53 3.37 -20.45
N LYS A 372 24.74 3.51 -19.88
CA LYS A 372 25.44 2.39 -19.21
C LYS A 372 24.69 1.95 -17.95
N PHE A 373 24.15 2.89 -17.18
CA PHE A 373 23.33 2.55 -16.01
C PHE A 373 22.06 1.78 -16.42
N VAL A 374 21.31 2.29 -17.40
CA VAL A 374 20.09 1.64 -17.92
C VAL A 374 20.40 0.23 -18.47
N ALA A 375 21.56 0.04 -19.12
CA ALA A 375 22.01 -1.28 -19.56
C ALA A 375 22.29 -2.25 -18.39
N GLU A 376 22.83 -1.79 -17.26
CA GLU A 376 22.97 -2.61 -16.05
C GLU A 376 21.61 -2.96 -15.43
N VAL A 377 20.61 -2.06 -15.50
CA VAL A 377 19.24 -2.36 -15.05
C VAL A 377 18.55 -3.39 -15.94
N TRP A 378 18.75 -3.34 -17.27
CA TRP A 378 18.26 -4.40 -18.17
C TRP A 378 18.90 -5.77 -17.87
N LYS A 379 20.22 -5.83 -17.60
CA LYS A 379 20.89 -7.07 -17.17
C LYS A 379 20.28 -7.64 -15.89
N TRP A 380 20.02 -6.78 -14.90
CA TRP A 380 19.31 -7.15 -13.68
C TRP A 380 17.89 -7.66 -13.96
N LYS A 381 17.15 -7.03 -14.88
CA LYS A 381 15.82 -7.50 -15.30
C LYS A 381 15.87 -8.92 -15.86
N GLU A 382 16.84 -9.27 -16.69
CA GLU A 382 16.91 -10.62 -17.26
C GLU A 382 17.32 -11.67 -16.22
N GLU A 383 18.27 -11.35 -15.33
CA GLU A 383 18.69 -12.20 -14.21
C GLU A 383 17.51 -12.55 -13.26
N TYR A 384 16.78 -11.52 -12.82
CA TYR A 384 15.73 -11.67 -11.81
C TYR A 384 14.35 -11.96 -12.37
N GLY A 385 14.03 -11.48 -13.57
CA GLY A 385 12.80 -11.87 -14.28
C GLY A 385 12.77 -13.38 -14.55
N GLY A 386 13.87 -13.93 -15.07
CA GLY A 386 14.02 -15.38 -15.22
C GLY A 386 13.95 -16.17 -13.90
N THR A 387 14.18 -15.53 -12.75
CA THR A 387 13.99 -16.13 -11.42
C THR A 387 12.53 -16.11 -10.98
N ILE A 388 11.84 -14.97 -11.10
CA ILE A 388 10.41 -14.82 -10.80
C ILE A 388 9.58 -15.84 -11.59
N LEU A 389 9.83 -15.96 -12.89
CA LEU A 389 9.14 -16.90 -13.78
C LEU A 389 9.35 -18.37 -13.36
N LYS A 390 10.52 -18.74 -12.84
CA LYS A 390 10.78 -20.09 -12.30
C LYS A 390 10.06 -20.32 -10.99
N GLN A 391 9.94 -19.30 -10.13
CA GLN A 391 9.23 -19.40 -8.85
C GLN A 391 7.73 -19.62 -9.07
N GLU A 392 7.09 -18.86 -9.95
CA GLU A 392 5.67 -19.05 -10.31
C GLU A 392 5.40 -20.43 -10.94
N ARG A 393 6.27 -20.89 -11.85
CA ARG A 393 6.18 -22.26 -12.40
C ARG A 393 6.32 -23.32 -11.31
N ARG A 394 7.28 -23.16 -10.39
CA ARG A 394 7.51 -24.13 -9.29
C ARG A 394 6.40 -24.13 -8.23
N LEU A 395 5.68 -23.02 -8.06
CA LEU A 395 4.42 -22.89 -7.31
C LEU A 395 3.23 -23.59 -8.00
N GLY A 396 3.36 -24.01 -9.26
CA GLY A 396 2.28 -24.65 -10.00
C GLY A 396 1.21 -23.69 -10.51
N ALA A 397 1.56 -22.41 -10.75
CA ALA A 397 0.63 -21.41 -11.28
C ALA A 397 0.18 -21.75 -12.71
N SER A 398 -1.12 -21.90 -12.96
CA SER A 398 -1.69 -22.19 -14.29
C SER A 398 -1.89 -20.94 -15.17
N LEU A 399 -0.86 -20.10 -15.20
CA LEU A 399 -0.75 -18.85 -15.96
C LEU A 399 -0.63 -19.12 -17.48
N ASP A 400 -1.20 -18.23 -18.28
CA ASP A 400 -1.10 -18.27 -19.74
C ASP A 400 0.23 -17.66 -20.22
N TRP A 401 1.29 -18.48 -20.24
CA TRP A 401 2.65 -18.07 -20.59
C TRP A 401 2.78 -17.52 -22.02
N SER A 402 1.87 -17.81 -22.95
CA SER A 402 1.91 -17.19 -24.28
C SER A 402 1.59 -15.70 -24.26
N ARG A 403 1.07 -15.19 -23.12
CA ARG A 403 0.69 -13.79 -22.89
C ARG A 403 1.59 -13.08 -21.87
N GLU A 404 2.76 -13.66 -21.56
CA GLU A 404 3.74 -13.02 -20.68
C GLU A 404 4.07 -11.59 -21.14
N CYS A 405 4.11 -10.66 -20.19
CA CYS A 405 4.36 -9.25 -20.44
C CYS A 405 5.36 -8.64 -19.46
N PHE A 406 6.04 -7.60 -19.92
CA PHE A 406 6.85 -6.74 -19.08
C PHE A 406 6.34 -5.30 -19.24
N THR A 407 6.18 -4.55 -18.15
CA THR A 407 5.59 -3.21 -18.23
C THR A 407 6.33 -2.27 -19.19
N MET A 408 7.65 -2.44 -19.39
CA MET A 408 8.45 -1.69 -20.36
C MET A 408 8.78 -2.44 -21.67
N ASP A 409 8.03 -3.48 -22.04
CA ASP A 409 8.13 -4.03 -23.41
C ASP A 409 7.47 -3.10 -24.45
N ASP A 410 7.71 -3.35 -25.74
CA ASP A 410 7.26 -2.48 -26.83
C ASP A 410 5.73 -2.29 -26.87
N LYS A 411 4.95 -3.33 -26.55
CA LYS A 411 3.49 -3.26 -26.59
C LYS A 411 2.96 -2.42 -25.44
N ARG A 412 3.46 -2.67 -24.23
CA ARG A 412 3.06 -1.93 -23.03
C ARG A 412 3.58 -0.48 -23.06
N SER A 413 4.77 -0.24 -23.63
CA SER A 413 5.30 1.12 -23.81
C SER A 413 4.47 1.95 -24.78
N ARG A 414 3.97 1.38 -25.90
CA ARG A 414 3.02 2.10 -26.78
C ARG A 414 1.73 2.48 -26.05
N ALA A 415 1.20 1.60 -25.19
CA ALA A 415 0.04 1.92 -24.36
C ALA A 415 0.30 3.11 -23.42
N VAL A 416 1.44 3.13 -22.75
CA VAL A 416 1.84 4.25 -21.87
C VAL A 416 1.94 5.57 -22.63
N THR A 417 2.58 5.55 -23.80
CA THR A 417 2.66 6.71 -24.69
C THR A 417 1.28 7.20 -25.14
N GLU A 418 0.42 6.30 -25.61
CA GLU A 418 -0.93 6.68 -26.06
C GLU A 418 -1.78 7.24 -24.93
N ALA A 419 -1.70 6.66 -23.72
CA ALA A 419 -2.40 7.16 -22.55
C ALA A 419 -1.98 8.59 -22.19
N PHE A 420 -0.67 8.87 -22.19
CA PHE A 420 -0.15 10.20 -21.94
C PHE A 420 -0.66 11.21 -22.99
N VAL A 421 -0.53 10.88 -24.27
CA VAL A 421 -0.93 11.77 -25.39
C VAL A 421 -2.44 12.02 -25.39
N ARG A 422 -3.29 11.00 -25.14
CA ARG A 422 -4.74 11.18 -25.03
C ARG A 422 -5.12 12.06 -23.84
N LEU A 423 -4.64 11.75 -22.64
CA LEU A 423 -4.97 12.52 -21.44
C LEU A 423 -4.51 13.99 -21.56
N TYR A 424 -3.40 14.25 -22.25
CA TYR A 424 -2.94 15.60 -22.56
C TYR A 424 -3.85 16.31 -23.57
N LYS A 425 -4.16 15.67 -24.71
CA LYS A 425 -5.07 16.23 -25.73
C LYS A 425 -6.50 16.45 -25.20
N GLU A 426 -6.88 15.76 -24.12
CA GLU A 426 -8.14 15.96 -23.38
C GLU A 426 -8.07 16.95 -22.19
N GLY A 427 -6.91 17.57 -21.93
CA GLY A 427 -6.72 18.53 -20.83
C GLY A 427 -6.75 17.93 -19.42
N LEU A 428 -6.72 16.60 -19.29
CA LEU A 428 -6.61 15.89 -18.02
C LEU A 428 -5.16 15.71 -17.55
N LEU A 429 -4.19 15.83 -18.46
CA LEU A 429 -2.76 15.80 -18.17
C LEU A 429 -2.14 17.14 -18.55
N TYR A 430 -1.39 17.73 -17.64
CA TYR A 430 -0.81 19.07 -17.80
C TYR A 430 0.54 19.18 -17.08
N ARG A 431 1.30 20.23 -17.38
CA ARG A 431 2.55 20.59 -16.70
C ARG A 431 2.28 21.76 -15.74
N ASP A 432 2.83 21.71 -14.53
CA ASP A 432 2.65 22.74 -13.51
C ASP A 432 3.86 22.78 -12.57
N ILE A 433 4.13 23.95 -11.98
CA ILE A 433 5.17 24.12 -10.96
C ILE A 433 4.51 23.97 -9.60
N ARG A 434 4.82 22.86 -8.92
CA ARG A 434 4.35 22.64 -7.55
C ARG A 434 5.51 22.27 -6.65
N LEU A 435 5.30 22.52 -5.37
CA LEU A 435 6.14 22.00 -4.31
C LEU A 435 5.94 20.47 -4.25
N VAL A 436 7.04 19.73 -4.36
CA VAL A 436 7.09 18.26 -4.26
C VAL A 436 7.91 17.86 -3.03
N ASN A 437 7.64 16.66 -2.51
CA ASN A 437 8.55 16.01 -1.58
C ASN A 437 9.79 15.58 -2.35
N TRP A 438 10.95 16.15 -2.05
CA TRP A 438 12.21 15.87 -2.74
C TRP A 438 13.19 15.14 -1.83
N ASP A 439 13.84 14.11 -2.36
CA ASP A 439 14.97 13.42 -1.70
C ASP A 439 16.28 13.94 -2.32
N CYS A 440 17.11 14.61 -1.51
CA CYS A 440 18.37 15.22 -1.95
C CYS A 440 19.49 14.19 -2.20
N VAL A 441 19.36 12.96 -1.70
CA VAL A 441 20.28 11.84 -1.97
C VAL A 441 19.94 11.20 -3.31
N LEU A 442 18.67 10.85 -3.53
CA LEU A 442 18.20 10.21 -4.76
C LEU A 442 18.06 11.22 -5.92
N ARG A 443 17.91 12.52 -5.62
CA ARG A 443 17.65 13.60 -6.57
C ARG A 443 16.41 13.32 -7.42
N THR A 444 15.29 13.08 -6.74
CA THR A 444 13.99 12.83 -7.36
C THR A 444 12.85 13.28 -6.47
N ALA A 445 11.74 13.65 -7.08
CA ALA A 445 10.47 13.72 -6.39
C ALA A 445 10.06 12.32 -5.88
N ILE A 446 9.49 12.28 -4.68
CA ILE A 446 8.82 11.12 -4.08
C ILE A 446 7.36 11.47 -3.77
N SER A 447 6.51 10.46 -3.66
CA SER A 447 5.09 10.66 -3.31
C SER A 447 4.88 10.79 -1.80
N ASP A 448 3.78 11.42 -1.37
CA ASP A 448 3.42 11.63 0.05
C ASP A 448 3.46 10.33 0.89
N ILE A 449 3.17 9.18 0.27
CA ILE A 449 3.15 7.88 0.94
C ILE A 449 4.53 7.23 1.10
N GLU A 450 5.55 7.76 0.41
CA GLU A 450 6.94 7.30 0.52
C GLU A 450 7.71 8.06 1.61
N VAL A 451 7.01 8.95 2.32
CA VAL A 451 7.48 9.72 3.48
C VAL A 451 7.12 8.99 4.78
N ASP A 452 8.13 8.45 5.46
CA ASP A 452 8.01 8.00 6.85
C ASP A 452 8.00 9.24 7.75
N TYR A 453 7.03 9.38 8.66
CA TYR A 453 6.99 10.51 9.58
C TYR A 453 7.45 10.13 10.99
N VAL A 454 8.31 10.97 11.57
CA VAL A 454 8.80 10.86 12.94
C VAL A 454 8.29 12.03 13.77
N GLU A 455 7.71 11.75 14.93
CA GLU A 455 7.35 12.76 15.93
C GLU A 455 8.58 13.09 16.79
N ILE A 456 8.94 14.37 16.84
CA ILE A 456 10.06 14.91 17.61
C ILE A 456 9.46 15.83 18.67
N LYS A 457 9.49 15.42 19.94
CA LYS A 457 8.82 16.12 21.05
C LYS A 457 9.64 17.25 21.66
N GLU A 458 10.95 17.07 21.64
CA GLU A 458 11.95 17.98 22.19
C GLU A 458 13.19 17.96 21.30
N ARG A 459 14.15 18.84 21.59
CA ARG A 459 15.42 18.96 20.87
C ARG A 459 16.12 17.60 20.72
N THR A 460 16.23 17.14 19.49
CA THR A 460 16.72 15.80 19.16
C THR A 460 17.80 15.89 18.08
N LEU A 461 18.90 15.18 18.30
CA LEU A 461 19.96 14.98 17.30
C LEU A 461 19.65 13.73 16.47
N LEU A 462 19.53 13.88 15.15
CA LEU A 462 19.27 12.79 14.21
C LEU A 462 20.42 12.63 13.22
N SER A 463 20.77 11.39 12.90
CA SER A 463 21.68 11.09 11.79
C SER A 463 20.95 11.35 10.47
N VAL A 464 21.54 12.15 9.59
CA VAL A 464 21.02 12.45 8.26
C VAL A 464 22.04 11.97 7.22
N PRO A 465 21.65 11.25 6.15
CA PRO A 465 22.53 10.91 5.04
C PRO A 465 23.25 12.13 4.46
N GLN A 466 24.50 11.96 4.02
CA GLN A 466 25.41 13.02 3.56
C GLN A 466 26.01 13.93 4.65
N TYR A 467 25.65 13.77 5.93
CA TYR A 467 26.23 14.56 7.04
C TYR A 467 27.10 13.69 7.96
N GLU A 468 28.31 14.16 8.27
CA GLU A 468 29.24 13.47 9.18
C GLU A 468 28.81 13.56 10.65
N HIS A 469 28.00 14.57 10.99
CA HIS A 469 27.57 14.86 12.36
C HIS A 469 26.04 14.85 12.46
N PRO A 470 25.46 14.38 13.58
CA PRO A 470 24.02 14.46 13.81
C PRO A 470 23.49 15.90 13.72
N VAL A 471 22.34 16.07 13.08
CA VAL A 471 21.67 17.35 12.86
C VAL A 471 20.61 17.59 13.94
N GLU A 472 20.52 18.82 14.44
CA GLU A 472 19.53 19.23 15.43
C GLU A 472 18.16 19.53 14.80
N PHE A 473 17.12 18.91 15.38
CA PHE A 473 15.70 19.12 15.08
C PHE A 473 14.91 19.29 16.39
N GLY A 474 13.64 19.68 16.29
CA GLY A 474 12.80 19.93 17.48
C GLY A 474 13.11 21.25 18.19
N VAL A 475 13.60 22.25 17.45
CA VAL A 475 14.01 23.57 17.97
C VAL A 475 13.33 24.67 17.18
N LEU A 476 12.70 25.61 17.87
CA LEU A 476 12.13 26.83 17.30
C LEU A 476 13.05 28.02 17.64
N THR A 477 13.75 28.51 16.63
CA THR A 477 14.68 29.65 16.71
C THR A 477 13.94 30.94 16.45
N SER A 478 14.17 31.95 17.30
CA SER A 478 13.65 33.30 17.13
C SER A 478 14.76 34.24 16.65
N PHE A 479 14.46 35.08 15.65
CA PHE A 479 15.38 36.11 15.17
C PHE A 479 14.62 37.32 14.62
N ALA A 480 15.32 38.45 14.53
CA ALA A 480 14.78 39.74 14.13
C ALA A 480 15.08 40.07 12.66
N TYR A 481 14.08 40.67 12.01
CA TYR A 481 14.22 41.36 10.75
C TYR A 481 14.18 42.88 10.99
N PRO A 482 15.21 43.65 10.54
CA PRO A 482 15.15 45.11 10.55
C PRO A 482 13.98 45.63 9.70
N LEU A 483 13.29 46.66 10.17
CA LEU A 483 12.19 47.31 9.44
C LEU A 483 12.71 48.52 8.65
N GLU A 484 12.13 48.75 7.47
CA GLU A 484 12.45 49.90 6.62
C GLU A 484 12.01 51.23 7.27
N GLY A 485 12.85 52.27 7.17
CA GLY A 485 12.53 53.62 7.65
C GLY A 485 12.59 53.78 9.18
N ASP A 486 13.58 53.16 9.83
CA ASP A 486 13.85 53.24 11.27
C ASP A 486 12.66 52.81 12.18
N LEU A 487 11.77 51.98 11.66
CA LEU A 487 10.60 51.46 12.39
C LEU A 487 10.95 50.36 13.43
N GLY A 488 12.24 50.09 13.66
CA GLY A 488 12.73 49.07 14.59
C GLY A 488 12.93 47.71 13.94
N GLU A 489 12.45 46.65 14.59
CA GLU A 489 12.57 45.27 14.12
C GLU A 489 11.28 44.47 14.33
N ILE A 490 11.08 43.42 13.52
CA ILE A 490 10.05 42.41 13.74
C ILE A 490 10.70 41.05 14.02
N VAL A 491 10.35 40.43 15.15
CA VAL A 491 10.88 39.12 15.55
C VAL A 491 9.96 38.02 15.03
N ILE A 492 10.53 37.07 14.28
CA ILE A 492 9.84 35.87 13.80
C ILE A 492 10.39 34.62 14.50
N ALA A 493 9.66 33.51 14.41
CA ALA A 493 10.09 32.21 14.91
C ALA A 493 10.04 31.14 13.80
N THR A 494 11.07 30.29 13.67
CA THR A 494 11.14 29.22 12.67
C THR A 494 11.95 28.02 13.16
N THR A 495 11.60 26.83 12.68
CA THR A 495 12.41 25.59 12.83
C THR A 495 13.45 25.42 11.71
N ARG A 496 13.32 26.21 10.63
CA ARG A 496 14.14 26.17 9.42
C ARG A 496 14.82 27.52 9.18
N VAL A 497 15.88 27.82 9.92
CA VAL A 497 16.60 29.10 9.79
C VAL A 497 17.23 29.26 8.40
N GLU A 498 17.73 28.17 7.82
CA GLU A 498 18.33 28.14 6.47
C GLU A 498 17.40 28.64 5.37
N THR A 499 16.08 28.41 5.52
CA THR A 499 15.09 28.82 4.50
C THR A 499 14.89 30.32 4.41
N MET A 500 15.31 31.10 5.42
CA MET A 500 15.11 32.55 5.45
C MET A 500 15.69 33.27 4.22
N LEU A 501 16.77 32.72 3.64
CA LEU A 501 17.44 33.27 2.46
C LEU A 501 16.50 33.37 1.25
N GLY A 502 15.49 32.51 1.19
CA GLY A 502 14.43 32.48 0.18
C GLY A 502 13.17 33.27 0.54
N ASP A 503 13.15 34.00 1.66
CA ASP A 503 11.94 34.70 2.12
C ASP A 503 11.49 35.77 1.13
N THR A 504 10.18 35.85 0.95
CA THR A 504 9.53 36.84 0.05
C THR A 504 8.44 37.67 0.73
N ALA A 505 8.03 37.33 1.96
CA ALA A 505 7.19 38.17 2.81
C ALA A 505 7.34 37.81 4.30
N ILE A 506 6.72 38.61 5.17
CA ILE A 506 6.41 38.24 6.56
C ILE A 506 4.89 38.33 6.74
N ALA A 507 4.27 37.25 7.20
CA ALA A 507 2.83 37.22 7.50
C ALA A 507 2.58 37.51 8.99
N ILE A 508 1.56 38.32 9.25
CA ILE A 508 0.99 38.60 10.57
C ILE A 508 -0.51 38.30 10.55
N HIS A 509 -1.12 38.09 11.71
CA HIS A 509 -2.58 37.95 11.79
C HIS A 509 -3.23 39.35 11.78
N PRO A 510 -4.32 39.60 11.02
CA PRO A 510 -4.93 40.93 10.91
C PRO A 510 -5.41 41.51 12.25
N ASP A 511 -5.91 40.66 13.16
CA ASP A 511 -6.37 41.09 14.49
C ASP A 511 -5.26 41.19 15.55
N ASP A 512 -4.00 40.87 15.21
CA ASP A 512 -2.89 40.98 16.16
C ASP A 512 -2.42 42.43 16.32
N LYS A 513 -2.95 43.08 17.35
CA LYS A 513 -2.63 44.46 17.74
C LYS A 513 -1.14 44.73 17.97
N ARG A 514 -0.30 43.70 18.18
CA ARG A 514 1.16 43.86 18.29
C ARG A 514 1.78 44.28 16.96
N TYR A 515 1.22 43.81 15.83
CA TYR A 515 1.81 43.97 14.51
C TYR A 515 0.91 44.65 13.47
N SER A 516 -0.38 44.87 13.76
CA SER A 516 -1.34 45.44 12.81
C SER A 516 -0.90 46.79 12.19
N HIS A 517 -0.08 47.57 12.90
CA HIS A 517 0.49 48.83 12.42
C HIS A 517 1.64 48.67 11.39
N LEU A 518 2.16 47.45 11.22
CA LEU A 518 3.20 47.09 10.26
C LEU A 518 2.64 46.56 8.94
N HIS A 519 1.33 46.34 8.82
CA HIS A 519 0.74 45.89 7.56
C HIS A 519 1.04 46.86 6.40
N GLY A 520 1.51 46.33 5.27
CA GLY A 520 1.93 47.12 4.11
C GLY A 520 3.27 47.88 4.29
N LYS A 521 3.98 47.66 5.40
CA LYS A 521 5.39 48.07 5.56
C LYS A 521 6.32 46.98 5.05
N TYR A 522 7.63 47.28 5.05
CA TYR A 522 8.67 46.37 4.57
C TYR A 522 9.67 46.08 5.69
N ALA A 523 10.08 44.82 5.78
CA ALA A 523 11.32 44.39 6.42
C ALA A 523 12.46 44.32 5.40
N ILE A 524 13.71 44.43 5.86
CA ILE A 524 14.91 44.30 5.02
C ILE A 524 15.61 42.97 5.36
N HIS A 525 15.77 42.10 4.36
CA HIS A 525 16.42 40.80 4.58
C HIS A 525 17.94 40.98 4.82
N PRO A 526 18.50 40.49 5.95
CA PRO A 526 19.79 40.97 6.48
C PRO A 526 21.03 40.46 5.73
N PHE A 527 20.88 39.54 4.77
CA PHE A 527 21.98 38.96 3.98
C PHE A 527 21.98 39.34 2.50
N ASN A 528 20.82 39.70 1.93
CA ASN A 528 20.70 40.00 0.48
C ASN A 528 19.99 41.33 0.18
N GLY A 529 19.52 42.06 1.20
CA GLY A 529 18.89 43.37 1.05
C GLY A 529 17.48 43.36 0.43
N ARG A 530 16.88 42.19 0.18
CA ARG A 530 15.51 42.08 -0.36
C ARG A 530 14.51 42.79 0.57
N ARG A 531 13.63 43.61 0.00
CA ARG A 531 12.51 44.24 0.71
C ARG A 531 11.38 43.22 0.84
N LEU A 532 11.06 42.82 2.06
CA LEU A 532 10.03 41.82 2.39
C LEU A 532 8.74 42.54 2.80
N PRO A 533 7.66 42.52 2.02
CA PRO A 533 6.37 43.09 2.44
C PRO A 533 5.80 42.36 3.67
N ILE A 534 5.16 43.12 4.56
CA ILE A 534 4.44 42.60 5.73
C ILE A 534 2.96 42.50 5.39
N ILE A 535 2.47 41.26 5.27
CA ILE A 535 1.13 40.91 4.80
C ILE A 535 0.25 40.35 5.93
N CYS A 536 -1.07 40.43 5.78
CA CYS A 536 -2.02 39.85 6.73
C CYS A 536 -2.57 38.52 6.20
N ASP A 537 -2.37 37.42 6.93
CA ASP A 537 -2.94 36.11 6.56
C ASP A 537 -3.49 35.38 7.79
N ALA A 538 -4.83 35.39 7.91
CA ALA A 538 -5.55 34.76 9.02
C ALA A 538 -5.68 33.23 8.91
N ILE A 539 -5.23 32.63 7.81
CA ILE A 539 -5.30 31.17 7.59
C ILE A 539 -4.01 30.50 8.10
N LEU A 540 -2.86 31.12 7.87
CA LEU A 540 -1.56 30.62 8.35
C LEU A 540 -1.24 31.06 9.78
N VAL A 541 -1.45 32.34 10.12
CA VAL A 541 -0.83 32.93 11.31
C VAL A 541 -1.69 32.72 12.54
N ASP A 542 -1.23 31.87 13.47
CA ASP A 542 -1.75 31.80 14.84
C ASP A 542 -1.02 32.84 15.73
N PRO A 543 -1.72 33.88 16.26
CA PRO A 543 -1.11 34.87 17.15
C PRO A 543 -0.52 34.27 18.43
N SER A 544 -0.99 33.09 18.87
CA SER A 544 -0.55 32.42 20.08
C SER A 544 0.72 31.57 19.89
N PHE A 545 1.08 31.26 18.64
CA PHE A 545 2.25 30.46 18.31
C PHE A 545 3.49 31.32 18.02
N GLY A 546 4.67 30.84 18.42
CA GLY A 546 5.95 31.50 18.14
C GLY A 546 5.99 32.94 18.70
N THR A 547 6.05 33.91 17.80
CA THR A 547 5.92 35.36 18.11
C THR A 547 4.57 35.96 17.69
N GLY A 548 3.78 35.26 16.87
CA GLY A 548 2.63 35.83 16.14
C GLY A 548 2.99 36.45 14.77
N ALA A 549 4.25 36.35 14.34
CA ALA A 549 4.72 36.73 13.01
C ALA A 549 5.51 35.58 12.36
N VAL A 550 5.22 35.28 11.09
CA VAL A 550 5.74 34.10 10.37
C VAL A 550 6.50 34.55 9.13
N LYS A 551 7.72 34.07 8.94
CA LYS A 551 8.48 34.25 7.70
C LYS A 551 7.91 33.39 6.57
N ILE A 552 7.73 33.96 5.38
CA ILE A 552 7.11 33.28 4.24
C ILE A 552 8.16 32.95 3.18
N THR A 553 8.41 31.65 2.98
CA THR A 553 9.32 31.10 1.97
C THR A 553 8.57 30.17 0.99
N PRO A 554 7.81 30.70 0.01
CA PRO A 554 6.84 29.91 -0.76
C PRO A 554 7.39 28.72 -1.54
N ALA A 555 8.70 28.68 -1.79
CA ALA A 555 9.37 27.60 -2.49
C ALA A 555 9.76 26.38 -1.60
N HIS A 556 9.68 26.50 -0.26
CA HIS A 556 10.29 25.56 0.71
C HIS A 556 9.41 25.13 1.90
N ASP A 557 8.13 25.52 1.92
CA ASP A 557 7.13 25.00 2.87
C ASP A 557 5.73 24.93 2.21
N PRO A 558 4.94 23.86 2.41
CA PRO A 558 3.60 23.72 1.82
C PRO A 558 2.60 24.82 2.24
N ASN A 559 2.71 25.35 3.45
CA ASN A 559 1.80 26.39 3.94
C ASN A 559 2.22 27.76 3.42
N ASP A 560 3.52 28.04 3.38
CA ASP A 560 4.09 29.24 2.76
C ASP A 560 3.80 29.28 1.25
N PHE A 561 3.81 28.12 0.57
CA PHE A 561 3.43 27.97 -0.84
C PHE A 561 1.99 28.45 -1.10
N GLU A 562 1.04 28.04 -0.24
CA GLU A 562 -0.35 28.47 -0.33
C GLU A 562 -0.55 29.96 0.06
N VAL A 563 0.23 30.51 1.00
CA VAL A 563 0.29 31.97 1.23
C VAL A 563 0.82 32.69 0.00
N GLY A 564 1.89 32.19 -0.60
CA GLY A 564 2.49 32.76 -1.81
C GLY A 564 1.48 32.83 -2.96
N LYS A 565 0.65 31.80 -3.13
CA LYS A 565 -0.47 31.82 -4.09
C LYS A 565 -1.56 32.84 -3.71
N ARG A 566 -1.99 32.89 -2.45
CA ARG A 566 -3.04 33.83 -1.99
C ARG A 566 -2.66 35.30 -2.14
N HIS A 567 -1.39 35.64 -1.91
CA HIS A 567 -0.90 37.03 -1.91
C HIS A 567 -0.03 37.38 -3.14
N ASN A 568 0.04 36.49 -4.13
CA ASN A 568 0.83 36.66 -5.36
C ASN A 568 2.30 37.04 -5.08
N LEU A 569 2.94 36.27 -4.20
CA LEU A 569 4.36 36.44 -3.84
C LEU A 569 5.28 35.72 -4.84
N GLU A 570 6.55 36.11 -4.85
CA GLU A 570 7.59 35.43 -5.62
C GLU A 570 7.98 34.09 -4.98
N PHE A 571 8.32 33.10 -5.81
CA PHE A 571 8.67 31.73 -5.41
C PHE A 571 10.18 31.48 -5.63
N ILE A 572 11.00 31.81 -4.64
CA ILE A 572 12.47 31.81 -4.78
C ILE A 572 13.07 30.49 -4.27
N ASN A 573 13.48 29.62 -5.20
CA ASN A 573 14.24 28.42 -4.85
C ASN A 573 15.68 28.79 -4.43
N ILE A 574 16.11 28.40 -3.23
CA ILE A 574 17.49 28.57 -2.72
C ILE A 574 18.31 27.28 -2.69
N PHE A 575 17.73 26.12 -3.02
CA PHE A 575 18.44 24.84 -3.01
C PHE A 575 18.74 24.31 -4.41
N THR A 576 19.85 23.60 -4.53
CA THR A 576 20.15 22.68 -5.64
C THR A 576 19.48 21.33 -5.41
N ASP A 577 19.41 20.52 -6.46
CA ASP A 577 18.84 19.17 -6.43
C ASP A 577 19.53 18.22 -5.43
N ASP A 578 20.79 18.50 -5.07
CA ASP A 578 21.55 17.79 -4.05
C ASP A 578 21.54 18.45 -2.66
N GLY A 579 20.65 19.41 -2.42
CA GLY A 579 20.41 20.00 -1.11
C GLY A 579 21.48 21.00 -0.64
N LYS A 580 22.21 21.62 -1.57
CA LYS A 580 23.14 22.73 -1.30
C LYS A 580 22.49 24.07 -1.59
N ILE A 581 23.00 25.14 -0.99
CA ILE A 581 22.56 26.50 -1.30
C ILE A 581 23.01 26.91 -2.71
N ASN A 582 22.08 27.40 -3.52
CA ASN A 582 22.31 27.95 -4.86
C ASN A 582 22.57 29.48 -4.80
N SER A 583 22.74 30.11 -5.97
CA SER A 583 23.03 31.55 -6.09
C SER A 583 22.01 32.48 -5.40
N ASN A 584 20.73 32.09 -5.31
CA ASN A 584 19.68 32.89 -4.66
C ASN A 584 19.83 32.97 -3.14
N GLY A 585 20.61 32.07 -2.52
CA GLY A 585 20.90 32.09 -1.09
C GLY A 585 21.85 33.20 -0.67
N GLY A 586 22.52 33.87 -1.61
CA GLY A 586 23.53 34.90 -1.34
C GLY A 586 24.94 34.33 -1.18
N SER A 587 25.94 35.10 -1.61
CA SER A 587 27.33 34.66 -1.81
C SER A 587 28.04 34.13 -0.56
N GLU A 588 27.59 34.47 0.64
CA GLU A 588 28.13 33.96 1.92
C GLU A 588 27.83 32.45 2.12
N PHE A 589 26.76 31.92 1.51
CA PHE A 589 26.25 30.58 1.80
C PHE A 589 26.28 29.60 0.61
N ILE A 590 26.57 30.06 -0.61
CA ILE A 590 26.56 29.23 -1.83
C ILE A 590 27.41 27.97 -1.65
N GLY A 591 26.86 26.82 -2.02
CA GLY A 591 27.53 25.51 -1.99
C GLY A 591 27.48 24.78 -0.64
N MET A 592 27.10 25.45 0.46
CA MET A 592 26.91 24.80 1.76
C MET A 592 25.71 23.84 1.72
N LEU A 593 25.79 22.70 2.42
CA LEU A 593 24.65 21.79 2.59
C LEU A 593 23.57 22.43 3.48
N ARG A 594 22.28 22.18 3.21
CA ARG A 594 21.13 22.81 3.91
C ARG A 594 21.23 22.87 5.44
N PHE A 595 21.74 21.83 6.11
CA PHE A 595 21.85 21.81 7.58
C PHE A 595 23.15 22.40 8.11
N GLU A 596 24.19 22.50 7.28
CA GLU A 596 25.39 23.32 7.58
C GLU A 596 25.05 24.80 7.42
N ALA A 597 24.32 25.15 6.35
CA ALA A 597 23.78 26.49 6.11
C ALA A 597 22.87 26.93 7.28
N ARG A 598 22.06 26.04 7.87
CA ARG A 598 21.29 26.34 9.10
C ARG A 598 22.20 26.86 10.23
N GLN A 599 23.34 26.21 10.46
CA GLN A 599 24.31 26.63 11.48
C GLN A 599 25.00 27.94 11.07
N ALA A 600 25.50 28.03 9.83
CA ALA A 600 26.19 29.21 9.31
C ALA A 600 25.31 30.48 9.36
N VAL A 601 24.06 30.39 8.89
CA VAL A 601 23.07 31.50 8.94
C VAL A 601 22.76 31.86 10.40
N THR A 602 22.62 30.88 11.31
CA THR A 602 22.39 31.14 12.74
C THR A 602 23.57 31.90 13.38
N GLU A 603 24.81 31.53 13.08
CA GLU A 603 25.99 32.25 13.55
C GLU A 603 26.13 33.64 12.91
N ALA A 604 25.77 33.78 11.63
CA ALA A 604 25.75 35.07 10.96
C ALA A 604 24.68 36.03 11.53
N LEU A 605 23.50 35.51 11.92
CA LEU A 605 22.48 36.25 12.67
C LEU A 605 22.98 36.69 14.06
N LYS A 606 23.74 35.85 14.77
CA LYS A 606 24.37 36.23 16.05
C LYS A 606 25.40 37.34 15.87
N LYS A 607 26.27 37.25 14.86
CA LYS A 607 27.27 38.29 14.51
C LYS A 607 26.63 39.64 14.14
N LYS A 608 25.42 39.62 13.57
CA LYS A 608 24.61 40.80 13.25
C LYS A 608 23.71 41.27 14.41
N GLU A 609 23.81 40.65 15.58
CA GLU A 609 22.97 40.92 16.76
C GLU A 609 21.45 40.78 16.51
N LEU A 610 21.04 39.97 15.52
CA LEU A 610 19.64 39.72 15.15
C LEU A 610 19.07 38.43 15.76
N TYR A 611 19.91 37.56 16.32
CA TYR A 611 19.44 36.34 17.02
C TYR A 611 18.70 36.69 18.34
N ARG A 612 17.56 36.05 18.60
CA ARG A 612 16.69 36.32 19.77
C ARG A 612 16.48 35.09 20.67
N GLY A 613 17.27 34.03 20.47
CA GLY A 613 17.22 32.79 21.25
C GLY A 613 16.54 31.64 20.51
N ALA A 614 16.49 30.47 21.16
CA ALA A 614 15.80 29.29 20.67
C ALA A 614 15.20 28.50 21.83
N LYS A 615 14.08 27.84 21.59
CA LYS A 615 13.39 26.95 22.55
C LYS A 615 13.07 25.62 21.91
N ASP A 616 12.86 24.60 22.73
CA ASP A 616 12.46 23.29 22.24
C ASP A 616 11.01 23.34 21.73
N ASN A 617 10.72 22.56 20.69
CA ASN A 617 9.48 22.64 19.94
C ASN A 617 9.08 21.29 19.34
N GLU A 618 7.89 20.81 19.67
CA GLU A 618 7.33 19.59 19.09
C GLU A 618 7.09 19.77 17.57
N MET A 619 7.59 18.83 16.77
CA MET A 619 7.43 18.86 15.31
C MET A 619 7.31 17.45 14.72
N ARG A 620 6.72 17.36 13.52
CA ARG A 620 6.62 16.14 12.74
C ARG A 620 7.59 16.24 11.55
N LEU A 621 8.60 15.38 11.51
CA LEU A 621 9.63 15.37 10.47
C LEU A 621 9.33 14.28 9.44
N GLY A 622 9.34 14.64 8.15
CA GLY A 622 9.24 13.67 7.04
C GLY A 622 10.62 13.15 6.64
N LEU A 623 10.77 11.83 6.57
CA LEU A 623 11.97 11.13 6.13
C LEU A 623 11.65 10.27 4.90
N CYS A 624 12.57 10.16 3.94
CA CYS A 624 12.41 9.23 2.83
C CYS A 624 12.43 7.80 3.36
N SER A 625 11.40 7.01 3.04
CA SER A 625 11.30 5.59 3.43
C SER A 625 12.50 4.74 2.98
N ARG A 626 13.20 5.13 1.91
CA ARG A 626 14.34 4.38 1.32
C ARG A 626 15.73 4.81 1.82
N THR A 627 16.01 6.11 1.84
CA THR A 627 17.33 6.66 2.20
C THR A 627 17.43 7.07 3.66
N LYS A 628 16.28 7.31 4.31
CA LYS A 628 16.13 7.98 5.61
C LYS A 628 16.63 9.43 5.60
N ASP A 629 16.80 10.04 4.43
CA ASP A 629 17.07 11.47 4.32
C ASP A 629 15.83 12.32 4.68
N VAL A 630 16.08 13.54 5.17
CA VAL A 630 15.00 14.49 5.46
C VAL A 630 14.42 15.01 4.16
N ILE A 631 13.10 14.94 4.04
CA ILE A 631 12.40 15.40 2.84
C ILE A 631 12.50 16.91 2.72
N GLU A 632 12.91 17.36 1.54
CA GLU A 632 12.91 18.76 1.17
C GLU A 632 11.61 19.11 0.43
N PRO A 633 10.77 20.00 0.96
CA PRO A 633 9.76 20.68 0.16
C PRO A 633 10.47 21.51 -0.92
N LEU A 634 10.35 21.14 -2.20
CA LEU A 634 11.06 21.82 -3.28
C LEU A 634 10.13 22.08 -4.47
N ILE A 635 10.12 23.29 -5.00
CA ILE A 635 9.38 23.59 -6.24
C ILE A 635 10.04 22.92 -7.45
N LYS A 636 9.25 22.16 -8.21
CA LYS A 636 9.68 21.54 -9.47
C LYS A 636 8.57 21.66 -10.52
N PRO A 637 8.89 22.00 -11.78
CA PRO A 637 7.99 21.75 -12.90
C PRO A 637 7.85 20.23 -13.05
N GLN A 638 6.62 19.74 -13.06
CA GLN A 638 6.31 18.32 -13.19
C GLN A 638 5.03 18.13 -14.01
N TRP A 639 4.82 16.91 -14.50
CA TRP A 639 3.61 16.49 -15.18
C TRP A 639 2.59 15.93 -14.18
N TYR A 640 1.35 16.40 -14.26
CA TYR A 640 0.25 16.04 -13.38
C TYR A 640 -0.94 15.50 -14.15
N VAL A 641 -1.61 14.49 -13.57
CA VAL A 641 -2.93 14.03 -14.02
C VAL A 641 -4.00 14.57 -13.08
N ASN A 642 -4.92 15.38 -13.60
CA ASN A 642 -6.12 15.80 -12.89
C ASN A 642 -6.99 14.58 -12.59
N CYS A 643 -7.07 14.23 -11.31
CA CYS A 643 -7.78 13.03 -10.88
C CYS A 643 -9.25 13.30 -10.52
N SER A 644 -9.70 14.55 -10.47
CA SER A 644 -10.96 14.94 -9.80
C SER A 644 -12.20 14.33 -10.44
N SER A 645 -12.31 14.38 -11.77
CA SER A 645 -13.43 13.78 -12.52
C SER A 645 -13.39 12.25 -12.48
N MET A 646 -12.24 11.67 -12.84
CA MET A 646 -12.05 10.22 -12.87
C MET A 646 -12.25 9.56 -11.49
N ALA A 647 -11.83 10.21 -10.40
CA ALA A 647 -12.03 9.70 -9.05
C ALA A 647 -13.50 9.71 -8.63
N LYS A 648 -14.27 10.72 -9.04
CA LYS A 648 -15.72 10.74 -8.85
C LYS A 648 -16.38 9.59 -9.61
N GLU A 649 -15.99 9.34 -10.85
CA GLU A 649 -16.49 8.19 -11.64
C GLU A 649 -16.12 6.85 -10.99
N ALA A 650 -14.87 6.69 -10.52
CA ALA A 650 -14.39 5.51 -9.80
C ALA A 650 -15.08 5.30 -8.43
N LEU A 651 -15.56 6.38 -7.80
CA LEU A 651 -16.35 6.34 -6.57
C LEU A 651 -17.79 5.87 -6.86
N ASP A 652 -18.41 6.49 -7.86
CA ASP A 652 -19.78 6.22 -8.31
C ASP A 652 -19.98 4.73 -8.67
N VAL A 653 -19.06 4.11 -9.43
CA VAL A 653 -19.19 2.70 -9.87
C VAL A 653 -19.09 1.67 -8.75
N VAL A 654 -18.73 2.08 -7.52
CA VAL A 654 -18.73 1.22 -6.33
C VAL A 654 -19.91 1.56 -5.41
N ILE A 655 -20.19 2.85 -5.20
CA ILE A 655 -21.08 3.31 -4.13
C ILE A 655 -22.50 3.61 -4.62
N ASP A 656 -22.69 4.24 -5.78
CA ASP A 656 -24.03 4.57 -6.30
C ASP A 656 -24.72 3.30 -6.83
N ASP A 657 -25.82 2.91 -6.19
CA ASP A 657 -26.59 1.71 -6.55
C ASP A 657 -27.05 1.71 -8.02
N ASN A 658 -27.26 2.90 -8.64
CA ASN A 658 -27.68 3.01 -10.05
C ASN A 658 -26.52 2.87 -11.04
N LYS A 659 -25.29 3.10 -10.59
CA LYS A 659 -24.07 3.05 -11.41
C LYS A 659 -23.14 1.89 -11.04
N ARG A 660 -23.50 1.09 -10.02
CA ARG A 660 -22.63 0.05 -9.48
C ARG A 660 -22.26 -0.98 -10.56
N LYS A 661 -20.98 -0.97 -10.93
CA LYS A 661 -20.35 -1.90 -11.88
C LYS A 661 -19.19 -2.67 -11.26
N LEU A 662 -18.74 -2.26 -10.07
CA LEU A 662 -17.58 -2.79 -9.37
C LEU A 662 -17.93 -3.12 -7.91
N GLU A 663 -17.61 -4.34 -7.47
CA GLU A 663 -17.70 -4.75 -6.07
C GLU A 663 -16.31 -4.82 -5.42
N ILE A 664 -16.16 -4.31 -4.19
CA ILE A 664 -14.94 -4.45 -3.39
C ILE A 664 -15.19 -5.42 -2.22
N LEU A 665 -14.37 -6.46 -2.15
CA LEU A 665 -14.42 -7.50 -1.12
C LEU A 665 -13.09 -7.53 -0.34
N PRO A 666 -13.10 -7.61 1.01
CA PRO A 666 -14.25 -7.44 1.89
C PRO A 666 -14.83 -6.02 1.89
N LYS A 667 -16.15 -5.90 2.10
CA LYS A 667 -16.92 -4.63 2.03
C LYS A 667 -16.42 -3.51 2.95
N GLN A 668 -15.67 -3.82 3.99
CA GLN A 668 -15.07 -2.83 4.90
C GLN A 668 -14.18 -1.80 4.16
N TYR A 669 -13.47 -2.24 3.11
CA TYR A 669 -12.58 -1.38 2.33
C TYR A 669 -13.31 -0.36 1.45
N VAL A 670 -14.64 -0.46 1.30
CA VAL A 670 -15.46 0.58 0.62
C VAL A 670 -15.42 1.91 1.37
N ALA A 671 -15.28 1.89 2.70
CA ALA A 671 -15.14 3.11 3.48
C ALA A 671 -13.78 3.81 3.25
N ASP A 672 -12.70 3.01 3.15
CA ASP A 672 -11.37 3.52 2.82
C ASP A 672 -11.30 4.01 1.36
N TRP A 673 -11.91 3.28 0.41
CA TRP A 673 -12.11 3.68 -0.99
C TRP A 673 -12.78 5.06 -1.10
N LYS A 674 -13.90 5.22 -0.38
CA LYS A 674 -14.64 6.48 -0.30
C LYS A 674 -13.76 7.63 0.18
N ARG A 675 -13.19 7.48 1.38
CA ARG A 675 -12.38 8.54 2.02
C ARG A 675 -11.21 8.97 1.14
N TRP A 676 -10.58 8.04 0.42
CA TRP A 676 -9.43 8.35 -0.42
C TRP A 676 -9.80 9.07 -1.72
N LEU A 677 -10.84 8.61 -2.43
CA LEU A 677 -11.29 9.25 -3.68
C LEU A 677 -11.93 10.62 -3.45
N GLU A 678 -12.66 10.82 -2.34
CA GLU A 678 -13.24 12.13 -1.98
C GLU A 678 -12.18 13.20 -1.67
N ASN A 679 -10.96 12.80 -1.30
CA ASN A 679 -9.85 13.68 -0.93
C ASN A 679 -8.64 13.55 -1.87
N ILE A 680 -8.85 13.03 -3.09
CA ILE A 680 -7.76 12.83 -4.04
C ILE A 680 -7.17 14.18 -4.49
N ARG A 681 -5.86 14.19 -4.72
CA ARG A 681 -5.14 15.30 -5.34
C ARG A 681 -4.66 14.91 -6.73
N ASP A 682 -4.35 15.90 -7.55
CA ASP A 682 -3.73 15.67 -8.86
C ASP A 682 -2.43 14.87 -8.70
N TRP A 683 -2.26 13.89 -9.57
CA TRP A 683 -1.20 12.90 -9.44
C TRP A 683 0.02 13.33 -10.23
N CYS A 684 1.11 13.65 -9.52
CA CYS A 684 2.42 13.85 -10.13
C CYS A 684 2.89 12.54 -10.76
N ILE A 685 3.03 12.52 -12.09
CA ILE A 685 3.41 11.34 -12.89
C ILE A 685 4.83 11.39 -13.45
N SER A 686 5.57 12.50 -13.38
CA SER A 686 6.98 12.55 -13.79
C SER A 686 7.95 12.30 -12.62
N ARG A 687 9.11 11.71 -12.92
CA ARG A 687 10.15 11.32 -11.96
C ARG A 687 11.53 11.54 -12.57
N GLN A 688 12.48 12.05 -11.78
CA GLN A 688 13.87 12.34 -12.18
C GLN A 688 14.77 11.09 -12.10
N LEU A 689 14.18 9.95 -12.45
CA LEU A 689 14.81 8.63 -12.49
C LEU A 689 15.35 8.37 -13.90
N TRP A 690 16.21 7.36 -14.02
CA TRP A 690 16.73 6.94 -15.32
C TRP A 690 16.06 5.66 -15.83
N TRP A 691 15.45 4.89 -14.92
CA TRP A 691 14.70 3.68 -15.23
C TRP A 691 13.19 3.92 -15.16
N GLY A 692 12.52 3.76 -16.30
CA GLY A 692 11.09 3.98 -16.50
C GLY A 692 10.76 4.33 -17.94
N HIS A 693 9.49 4.47 -18.27
CA HIS A 693 9.06 4.98 -19.58
C HIS A 693 9.43 6.46 -19.69
N ARG A 694 10.19 6.88 -20.72
CA ARG A 694 10.44 8.31 -20.93
C ARG A 694 9.12 9.06 -21.14
N VAL A 695 9.03 10.27 -20.61
CA VAL A 695 7.88 11.15 -20.85
C VAL A 695 7.80 11.47 -22.36
N PRO A 696 6.65 11.25 -23.03
CA PRO A 696 6.49 11.53 -24.46
C PRO A 696 6.13 13.01 -24.67
N ALA A 697 7.04 13.87 -24.26
CA ALA A 697 7.01 15.32 -24.47
C ALA A 697 8.39 15.79 -24.95
N TRP A 698 8.41 16.79 -25.83
CA TRP A 698 9.62 17.39 -26.40
C TRP A 698 9.60 18.89 -26.11
N TYR A 699 10.72 19.38 -25.59
CA TYR A 699 10.99 20.81 -25.52
C TYR A 699 11.48 21.29 -26.87
N VAL A 700 10.92 22.39 -27.34
CA VAL A 700 11.37 23.12 -28.52
C VAL A 700 12.33 24.22 -28.06
N THR A 701 13.58 24.21 -28.53
CA THR A 701 14.50 25.35 -28.36
C THR A 701 14.59 26.09 -29.70
N LEU A 702 14.20 27.37 -29.72
CA LEU A 702 14.23 28.21 -30.91
C LEU A 702 15.60 28.89 -31.07
N GLU A 703 16.03 29.18 -32.31
CA GLU A 703 17.28 29.92 -32.55
C GLU A 703 17.27 31.35 -31.96
N ASP A 704 16.08 31.93 -31.74
CA ASP A 704 15.90 33.29 -31.20
C ASP A 704 15.58 33.35 -29.69
N ASP A 705 15.66 32.21 -28.98
CA ASP A 705 15.43 32.15 -27.53
C ASP A 705 16.56 32.81 -26.73
N LYS A 706 16.18 33.63 -25.74
CA LYS A 706 17.15 34.26 -24.80
C LYS A 706 17.75 33.28 -23.79
N LEU A 707 17.05 32.17 -23.54
CA LEU A 707 17.41 31.14 -22.57
C LEU A 707 17.31 29.81 -23.31
N THR A 708 18.43 29.12 -23.46
CA THR A 708 18.51 27.82 -24.14
C THR A 708 18.37 26.63 -23.19
N GLU A 709 18.14 26.91 -21.90
CA GLU A 709 17.95 25.90 -20.86
C GLU A 709 16.62 25.15 -21.03
N LEU A 710 16.65 23.83 -20.79
CA LEU A 710 15.48 22.97 -20.93
C LEU A 710 14.37 23.38 -19.95
N GLY A 711 13.20 23.73 -20.47
CA GLY A 711 12.08 24.17 -19.65
C GLY A 711 12.16 25.62 -19.17
N ALA A 712 13.00 26.48 -19.78
CA ALA A 712 13.01 27.92 -19.52
C ALA A 712 11.70 28.61 -19.89
N TYR A 713 10.94 28.06 -20.85
CA TYR A 713 9.62 28.54 -21.28
C TYR A 713 8.59 27.40 -21.25
N ASP A 714 7.53 27.52 -20.44
CA ASP A 714 6.53 26.45 -20.30
C ASP A 714 5.67 26.23 -21.57
N ASP A 715 5.55 27.24 -22.44
CA ASP A 715 4.84 27.13 -23.71
C ASP A 715 5.68 26.48 -24.83
N HIS A 716 6.94 26.10 -24.56
CA HIS A 716 7.81 25.45 -25.54
C HIS A 716 7.72 23.90 -25.50
N TRP A 717 6.85 23.33 -24.66
CA TRP A 717 6.60 21.89 -24.62
C TRP A 717 5.55 21.44 -25.66
N VAL A 718 5.87 20.36 -26.36
CA VAL A 718 5.03 19.67 -27.35
C VAL A 718 4.86 18.20 -26.92
N VAL A 719 3.64 17.68 -26.95
CA VAL A 719 3.31 16.29 -26.56
C VAL A 719 2.88 15.50 -27.79
N ALA A 720 3.51 14.37 -28.02
CA ALA A 720 3.42 13.57 -29.25
C ALA A 720 3.70 12.09 -28.96
N ARG A 721 3.48 11.17 -29.90
CA ARG A 721 3.80 9.74 -29.69
C ARG A 721 5.27 9.41 -29.90
N ASP A 722 5.87 10.09 -30.86
CA ASP A 722 7.25 9.91 -31.30
C ASP A 722 7.84 11.27 -31.73
N GLU A 723 9.12 11.26 -32.08
CA GLU A 723 9.82 12.46 -32.51
C GLU A 723 9.28 12.98 -33.86
N GLN A 724 8.74 12.12 -34.73
CA GLN A 724 8.17 12.54 -36.01
C GLN A 724 6.86 13.34 -35.82
N GLU A 725 5.93 12.87 -34.98
CA GLU A 725 4.73 13.65 -34.58
C GLU A 725 5.16 14.94 -33.85
N ALA A 726 6.19 14.90 -33.00
CA ALA A 726 6.71 16.09 -32.30
C ALA A 726 7.27 17.17 -33.26
N GLN A 727 8.00 16.76 -34.30
CA GLN A 727 8.54 17.68 -35.33
C GLN A 727 7.41 18.38 -36.11
N VAL A 728 6.33 17.67 -36.45
CA VAL A 728 5.17 18.24 -37.17
C VAL A 728 4.39 19.21 -36.29
N GLU A 729 4.12 18.84 -35.05
CA GLU A 729 3.42 19.69 -34.07
C GLU A 729 4.26 20.96 -33.74
N ALA A 730 5.58 20.81 -33.55
CA ALA A 730 6.49 21.94 -33.32
C ALA A 730 6.60 22.87 -34.54
N ALA A 731 6.73 22.33 -35.75
CA ALA A 731 6.75 23.14 -36.98
C ALA A 731 5.43 23.88 -37.24
N THR A 732 4.31 23.32 -36.80
CA THR A 732 2.99 23.97 -36.86
C THR A 732 2.89 25.10 -35.84
N ARG A 733 3.32 24.86 -34.59
CA ARG A 733 3.24 25.83 -33.48
C ARG A 733 4.22 26.99 -33.63
N PHE A 734 5.43 26.73 -34.13
CA PHE A 734 6.52 27.69 -34.29
C PHE A 734 6.83 27.95 -35.77
N SER A 735 5.78 28.05 -36.59
CA SER A 735 5.86 28.19 -38.04
C SER A 735 6.80 29.33 -38.48
N GLY A 736 7.71 29.02 -39.40
CA GLY A 736 8.71 29.95 -39.93
C GLY A 736 9.97 30.12 -39.06
N LYS A 737 10.02 29.54 -37.86
CA LYS A 737 11.22 29.51 -37.02
C LYS A 737 12.02 28.23 -37.24
N LYS A 738 13.32 28.32 -36.97
CA LYS A 738 14.19 27.15 -36.80
C LYS A 738 14.26 26.77 -35.34
N PHE A 739 14.29 25.48 -35.07
CA PHE A 739 14.26 24.94 -33.73
C PHE A 739 15.00 23.60 -33.63
N GLN A 740 15.31 23.21 -32.40
CA GLN A 740 15.79 21.89 -32.02
C GLN A 740 14.79 21.25 -31.06
N LEU A 741 14.64 19.92 -31.12
CA LEU A 741 13.82 19.18 -30.17
C LEU A 741 14.70 18.46 -29.15
N CYS A 742 14.30 18.51 -27.88
CA CYS A 742 14.86 17.67 -26.82
C CYS A 742 13.71 16.96 -26.11
N GLN A 743 13.62 15.63 -26.21
CA GLN A 743 12.63 14.87 -25.43
C GLN A 743 12.91 15.07 -23.93
N ASP A 744 11.86 15.27 -23.14
CA ASP A 744 11.89 15.40 -21.68
C ASP A 744 12.76 14.28 -21.05
N PRO A 745 13.79 14.62 -20.25
CA PRO A 745 14.68 13.63 -19.66
C PRO A 745 14.00 12.80 -18.57
N ASP A 746 12.86 13.23 -18.03
CA ASP A 746 12.15 12.51 -17.00
C ASP A 746 11.57 11.18 -17.50
N VAL A 747 11.24 10.32 -16.54
CA VAL A 747 10.46 9.10 -16.77
C VAL A 747 9.14 9.17 -16.03
N LEU A 748 8.18 8.38 -16.48
CA LEU A 748 6.86 8.27 -15.89
C LEU A 748 6.89 7.39 -14.62
N ASP A 749 6.03 7.74 -13.68
CA ASP A 749 5.75 7.00 -12.46
C ASP A 749 5.36 5.56 -12.80
N THR A 750 5.89 4.59 -12.06
CA THR A 750 5.59 3.17 -12.27
C THR A 750 4.10 2.91 -12.19
N TRP A 751 3.39 3.58 -11.28
CA TRP A 751 1.95 3.44 -11.14
C TRP A 751 1.15 3.95 -12.34
N PHE A 752 1.75 4.78 -13.22
CA PHE A 752 1.12 5.23 -14.46
C PHE A 752 1.07 4.11 -15.50
N SER A 753 2.16 3.36 -15.70
CA SER A 753 2.15 2.20 -16.59
C SER A 753 1.43 1.00 -16.00
N SER A 754 1.62 0.71 -14.71
CA SER A 754 0.92 -0.37 -14.02
C SER A 754 -0.57 -0.06 -13.82
N GLY A 755 -0.98 1.20 -13.79
CA GLY A 755 -2.39 1.62 -13.85
C GLY A 755 -3.08 1.32 -15.19
N LEU A 756 -2.33 1.07 -16.27
CA LEU A 756 -2.85 0.66 -17.58
C LEU A 756 -2.89 -0.86 -17.77
N PHE A 757 -2.37 -1.65 -16.81
CA PHE A 757 -2.17 -3.09 -16.94
C PHE A 757 -3.39 -3.88 -17.50
N PRO A 758 -4.63 -3.74 -16.99
CA PRO A 758 -5.79 -4.51 -17.50
C PRO A 758 -6.18 -4.15 -18.95
N LEU A 759 -5.70 -3.03 -19.49
CA LEU A 759 -5.84 -2.65 -20.89
C LEU A 759 -4.63 -3.12 -21.72
N SER A 760 -3.42 -2.79 -21.27
CA SER A 760 -2.18 -2.99 -22.04
C SER A 760 -1.76 -4.46 -22.16
N VAL A 761 -2.13 -5.33 -21.21
CA VAL A 761 -1.92 -6.78 -21.36
C VAL A 761 -2.84 -7.41 -22.41
N LEU A 762 -4.02 -6.84 -22.61
CA LEU A 762 -4.97 -7.24 -23.65
C LEU A 762 -4.72 -6.54 -25.00
N GLY A 763 -3.66 -5.72 -25.08
CA GLY A 763 -3.19 -5.11 -26.33
C GLY A 763 -3.79 -3.75 -26.69
N TRP A 764 -4.55 -3.11 -25.79
CA TRP A 764 -4.81 -1.67 -25.92
C TRP A 764 -3.45 -0.93 -26.03
N PRO A 765 -3.29 0.06 -26.93
CA PRO A 765 -4.34 0.88 -27.54
C PRO A 765 -4.94 0.32 -28.84
N ASP A 766 -4.46 -0.82 -29.33
CA ASP A 766 -4.95 -1.46 -30.54
C ASP A 766 -6.29 -2.20 -30.25
N GLU A 767 -7.22 -2.23 -31.21
CA GLU A 767 -8.50 -2.96 -31.10
C GLU A 767 -8.35 -4.48 -31.29
N THR A 768 -7.58 -5.11 -30.41
CA THR A 768 -7.26 -6.54 -30.53
C THR A 768 -8.46 -7.46 -30.31
N VAL A 769 -8.30 -8.75 -30.63
CA VAL A 769 -9.28 -9.78 -30.28
C VAL A 769 -9.25 -10.04 -28.77
N ASP A 770 -8.08 -10.03 -28.13
CA ASP A 770 -7.93 -10.20 -26.68
C ASP A 770 -8.72 -9.12 -25.92
N LEU A 771 -8.56 -7.85 -26.30
CA LEU A 771 -9.26 -6.72 -25.68
C LEU A 771 -10.78 -6.89 -25.78
N ARG A 772 -11.30 -7.20 -26.97
CA ARG A 772 -12.74 -7.40 -27.18
C ARG A 772 -13.33 -8.65 -26.51
N THR A 773 -12.51 -9.66 -26.24
CA THR A 773 -12.96 -10.95 -25.66
C THR A 773 -12.85 -10.96 -24.13
N PHE A 774 -11.84 -10.28 -23.58
CA PHE A 774 -11.44 -10.40 -22.18
C PHE A 774 -11.54 -9.09 -21.37
N TYR A 775 -11.84 -7.94 -22.00
CA TYR A 775 -12.17 -6.71 -21.30
C TYR A 775 -13.70 -6.53 -21.20
N PRO A 776 -14.24 -6.13 -20.04
CA PRO A 776 -13.55 -5.94 -18.77
C PRO A 776 -13.25 -7.26 -18.06
N THR A 777 -12.19 -7.26 -17.24
CA THR A 777 -11.75 -8.48 -16.55
C THR A 777 -12.73 -8.89 -15.43
N SER A 778 -12.63 -10.12 -14.92
CA SER A 778 -13.64 -10.65 -13.99
C SER A 778 -13.31 -10.30 -12.55
N VAL A 779 -12.11 -10.65 -12.09
CA VAL A 779 -11.66 -10.43 -10.71
C VAL A 779 -10.25 -9.86 -10.74
N LEU A 780 -10.03 -8.75 -10.04
CA LEU A 780 -8.71 -8.35 -9.60
C LEU A 780 -8.50 -8.85 -8.18
N GLU A 781 -7.53 -9.73 -7.97
CA GLU A 781 -7.10 -10.12 -6.63
C GLU A 781 -5.74 -9.47 -6.32
N THR A 782 -5.61 -8.91 -5.10
CA THR A 782 -4.36 -8.28 -4.66
C THR A 782 -4.34 -8.02 -3.14
N GLY A 783 -3.20 -7.57 -2.62
CA GLY A 783 -3.06 -7.14 -1.23
C GLY A 783 -3.75 -5.79 -1.00
N HIS A 784 -4.36 -5.62 0.18
CA HIS A 784 -5.03 -4.35 0.53
C HIS A 784 -4.08 -3.14 0.60
N ASP A 785 -2.76 -3.34 0.64
CA ASP A 785 -1.78 -2.26 0.69
C ASP A 785 -1.58 -1.52 -0.64
N ILE A 786 -2.03 -2.07 -1.78
CA ILE A 786 -1.96 -1.39 -3.09
C ILE A 786 -3.34 -0.98 -3.67
N LEU A 787 -4.38 -0.96 -2.83
CA LEU A 787 -5.73 -0.47 -3.18
C LEU A 787 -5.71 0.93 -3.81
N PHE A 788 -4.84 1.82 -3.34
CA PHE A 788 -4.80 3.21 -3.81
C PHE A 788 -3.76 3.49 -4.88
N PHE A 789 -2.58 2.84 -4.81
CA PHE A 789 -1.52 3.04 -5.80
C PHE A 789 -1.84 2.35 -7.13
N TRP A 790 -2.59 1.25 -7.09
CA TRP A 790 -2.81 0.41 -8.25
C TRP A 790 -4.29 0.26 -8.58
N VAL A 791 -5.12 -0.27 -7.67
CA VAL A 791 -6.52 -0.57 -7.96
C VAL A 791 -7.31 0.70 -8.33
N ALA A 792 -7.18 1.78 -7.55
CA ALA A 792 -7.83 3.05 -7.85
C ALA A 792 -7.32 3.68 -9.16
N ARG A 793 -6.02 3.58 -9.47
CA ARG A 793 -5.45 4.09 -10.72
C ARG A 793 -5.96 3.29 -11.93
N MET A 794 -6.06 1.96 -11.81
CA MET A 794 -6.65 1.11 -12.84
C MET A 794 -8.13 1.41 -13.07
N VAL A 795 -8.93 1.68 -12.03
CA VAL A 795 -10.35 2.04 -12.22
C VAL A 795 -10.48 3.37 -12.96
N MET A 796 -9.74 4.40 -12.54
CA MET A 796 -9.74 5.71 -13.20
C MET A 796 -9.29 5.62 -14.67
N LEU A 797 -8.12 5.04 -14.93
CA LEU A 797 -7.56 4.95 -16.29
C LEU A 797 -8.34 3.96 -17.17
N GLY A 798 -8.78 2.83 -16.60
CA GLY A 798 -9.58 1.81 -17.30
C GLY A 798 -10.92 2.36 -17.80
N MET A 799 -11.64 3.09 -16.93
CA MET A 799 -12.87 3.76 -17.35
C MET A 799 -12.59 4.88 -18.36
N LYS A 800 -11.56 5.70 -18.12
CA LYS A 800 -11.27 6.87 -18.96
C LYS A 800 -10.79 6.51 -20.37
N LEU A 801 -9.96 5.48 -20.52
CA LEU A 801 -9.29 5.10 -21.77
C LEU A 801 -9.87 3.84 -22.42
N GLY A 802 -10.55 2.98 -21.64
CA GLY A 802 -11.18 1.74 -22.08
C GLY A 802 -12.72 1.73 -22.03
N GLY A 803 -13.36 2.78 -21.51
CA GLY A 803 -14.82 2.99 -21.58
C GLY A 803 -15.70 2.17 -20.63
N ASP A 804 -15.14 1.20 -19.89
CA ASP A 804 -15.84 0.49 -18.81
C ASP A 804 -14.86 0.23 -17.64
N VAL A 805 -15.37 -0.22 -16.49
CA VAL A 805 -14.53 -0.61 -15.34
C VAL A 805 -13.51 -1.69 -15.73
N PRO A 806 -12.26 -1.65 -15.27
CA PRO A 806 -11.21 -2.62 -15.64
C PRO A 806 -11.47 -4.05 -15.18
N PHE A 807 -12.23 -4.22 -14.10
CA PHE A 807 -12.61 -5.49 -13.49
C PHE A 807 -14.04 -5.35 -12.92
N ARG A 808 -14.76 -6.47 -12.75
CA ARG A 808 -16.09 -6.48 -12.10
C ARG A 808 -16.03 -6.63 -10.59
N GLN A 809 -14.99 -7.28 -10.05
CA GLN A 809 -14.78 -7.46 -8.60
C GLN A 809 -13.32 -7.21 -8.21
N VAL A 810 -13.10 -6.62 -7.04
CA VAL A 810 -11.81 -6.58 -6.33
C VAL A 810 -11.87 -7.52 -5.13
N TYR A 811 -10.91 -8.42 -4.99
CA TYR A 811 -10.70 -9.20 -3.77
C TYR A 811 -9.38 -8.82 -3.11
N LEU A 812 -9.47 -8.28 -1.88
CA LEU A 812 -8.35 -7.75 -1.12
C LEU A 812 -7.95 -8.74 -0.01
N HIS A 813 -6.81 -9.40 -0.19
CA HIS A 813 -6.30 -10.36 0.79
C HIS A 813 -5.52 -9.68 1.94
N PRO A 814 -5.41 -10.31 3.13
CA PRO A 814 -4.53 -9.85 4.19
C PRO A 814 -3.06 -10.00 3.80
N MET A 815 -2.18 -9.19 4.44
CA MET A 815 -0.74 -9.26 4.22
C MET A 815 -0.09 -10.30 5.14
N ILE A 816 0.78 -11.13 4.58
CA ILE A 816 1.64 -12.04 5.35
C ILE A 816 2.62 -11.20 6.19
N ARG A 817 2.82 -11.63 7.44
CA ARG A 817 3.71 -11.02 8.45
C ARG A 817 4.71 -12.07 8.92
N ASP A 818 5.85 -11.61 9.45
CA ASP A 818 6.81 -12.52 10.10
C ASP A 818 6.26 -13.06 11.44
N ALA A 819 6.99 -14.00 12.04
CA ALA A 819 6.62 -14.63 13.31
C ALA A 819 6.54 -13.66 14.51
N HIS A 820 6.88 -12.38 14.31
CA HIS A 820 6.83 -11.31 15.32
C HIS A 820 5.78 -10.24 14.95
N GLY A 821 4.98 -10.46 13.91
CA GLY A 821 3.91 -9.58 13.47
C GLY A 821 4.37 -8.37 12.65
N ARG A 822 5.63 -8.28 12.24
CA ARG A 822 6.12 -7.21 11.35
C ARG A 822 5.72 -7.52 9.90
N LYS A 823 5.55 -6.50 9.07
CA LYS A 823 5.38 -6.70 7.61
C LYS A 823 6.64 -7.40 7.08
N MET A 824 6.48 -8.41 6.23
CA MET A 824 7.61 -8.98 5.50
C MET A 824 8.12 -7.96 4.47
N SER A 825 9.41 -7.63 4.49
CA SER A 825 10.03 -6.78 3.48
C SER A 825 11.48 -7.19 3.20
N LYS A 826 11.90 -7.05 1.93
CA LYS A 826 13.28 -7.31 1.51
C LYS A 826 14.30 -6.44 2.25
N SER A 827 13.89 -5.27 2.75
CA SER A 827 14.75 -4.34 3.52
C SER A 827 15.01 -4.76 4.96
N LEU A 828 14.15 -5.59 5.57
CA LEU A 828 14.28 -6.08 6.96
C LEU A 828 14.88 -7.49 7.04
N GLY A 829 15.17 -8.12 5.90
CA GLY A 829 15.68 -9.50 5.84
C GLY A 829 14.71 -10.56 6.40
N ASN A 830 13.45 -10.20 6.65
CA ASN A 830 12.42 -11.08 7.24
C ASN A 830 11.48 -11.71 6.20
N VAL A 831 11.85 -11.67 4.92
CA VAL A 831 11.19 -12.41 3.84
C VAL A 831 11.68 -13.85 3.81
N VAL A 832 10.79 -14.76 3.39
CA VAL A 832 11.12 -16.17 3.11
C VAL A 832 10.77 -16.44 1.65
N ASP A 833 11.68 -17.05 0.89
CA ASP A 833 11.45 -17.43 -0.51
C ASP A 833 10.44 -18.60 -0.54
N PRO A 834 9.42 -18.61 -1.42
CA PRO A 834 8.53 -19.77 -1.53
C PRO A 834 9.29 -21.07 -1.85
N LEU A 835 10.42 -21.01 -2.57
CA LEU A 835 11.19 -22.21 -2.93
C LEU A 835 11.94 -22.82 -1.74
N GLU A 836 12.30 -22.01 -0.75
CA GLU A 836 12.92 -22.43 0.51
C GLU A 836 11.93 -23.24 1.36
N VAL A 837 10.62 -22.97 1.23
CA VAL A 837 9.56 -23.76 1.88
C VAL A 837 9.15 -24.98 1.05
N ILE A 838 9.08 -24.83 -0.27
CA ILE A 838 8.67 -25.92 -1.17
C ILE A 838 9.69 -27.06 -1.15
N ASN A 839 10.98 -26.76 -1.33
CA ASN A 839 12.05 -27.76 -1.45
C ASN A 839 12.81 -28.00 -0.12
N GLY A 840 12.55 -27.17 0.90
CA GLY A 840 13.34 -27.13 2.14
C GLY A 840 14.68 -26.40 1.99
N ILE A 841 15.26 -25.97 3.11
CA ILE A 841 16.59 -25.33 3.19
C ILE A 841 17.17 -25.46 4.60
N SER A 842 18.49 -25.62 4.73
CA SER A 842 19.17 -25.63 6.03
C SER A 842 19.30 -24.21 6.63
N LEU A 843 19.55 -24.10 7.94
CA LEU A 843 19.82 -22.81 8.58
C LEU A 843 21.05 -22.09 7.97
N ASP A 844 22.12 -22.82 7.67
CA ASP A 844 23.30 -22.26 6.99
C ASP A 844 22.96 -21.76 5.57
N GLY A 845 22.04 -22.45 4.88
CA GLY A 845 21.51 -22.00 3.59
C GLY A 845 20.76 -20.68 3.72
N LEU A 846 19.86 -20.56 4.70
CA LEU A 846 19.11 -19.33 5.00
C LEU A 846 20.07 -18.17 5.35
N HIS A 847 21.09 -18.42 6.17
CA HIS A 847 22.09 -17.41 6.52
C HIS A 847 22.88 -16.93 5.30
N LYS A 848 23.31 -17.85 4.43
CA LYS A 848 24.01 -17.50 3.18
C LYS A 848 23.13 -16.67 2.25
N ARG A 849 21.84 -16.99 2.14
CA ARG A 849 20.89 -16.20 1.33
C ARG A 849 20.72 -14.77 1.84
N LEU A 850 20.83 -14.53 3.15
CA LEU A 850 20.87 -13.17 3.71
C LEU A 850 22.20 -12.45 3.38
N GLU A 851 23.33 -13.15 3.38
CA GLU A 851 24.66 -12.61 3.04
C GLU A 851 24.76 -12.19 1.57
N ASP A 852 24.18 -12.98 0.66
CA ASP A 852 24.10 -12.67 -0.77
C ASP A 852 23.19 -11.43 -1.05
N GLY A 853 22.34 -11.07 -0.08
CA GLY A 853 21.33 -10.00 -0.19
C GLY A 853 21.87 -8.56 -0.08
N ASN A 854 21.02 -7.58 -0.40
CA ASN A 854 21.34 -6.14 -0.32
C ASN A 854 20.92 -5.52 1.03
N LEU A 855 21.12 -6.25 2.14
CA LEU A 855 20.76 -5.82 3.50
C LEU A 855 21.81 -4.85 4.09
N ASP A 856 21.35 -3.98 4.98
CA ASP A 856 22.26 -3.23 5.86
C ASP A 856 22.97 -4.19 6.82
N PRO A 857 24.27 -4.00 7.16
CA PRO A 857 25.00 -4.89 8.06
C PRO A 857 24.34 -5.09 9.44
N LYS A 858 23.62 -4.09 9.97
CA LYS A 858 22.88 -4.22 11.23
C LYS A 858 21.63 -5.09 11.05
N GLU A 859 20.86 -4.85 9.99
CA GLU A 859 19.68 -5.66 9.66
C GLU A 859 20.06 -7.10 9.31
N LEU A 860 21.21 -7.33 8.67
CA LEU A 860 21.75 -8.67 8.41
C LEU A 860 22.00 -9.45 9.72
N ALA A 861 22.58 -8.81 10.73
CA ALA A 861 22.80 -9.42 12.04
C ALA A 861 21.48 -9.73 12.76
N VAL A 862 20.50 -8.82 12.70
CA VAL A 862 19.15 -9.00 13.27
C VAL A 862 18.40 -10.13 12.55
N ALA A 863 18.44 -10.17 11.22
CA ALA A 863 17.78 -11.18 10.40
C ALA A 863 18.35 -12.58 10.63
N LYS A 864 19.68 -12.74 10.72
CA LYS A 864 20.32 -14.02 11.08
C LYS A 864 19.92 -14.49 12.47
N ALA A 865 19.89 -13.60 13.46
CA ALA A 865 19.45 -13.93 14.82
C ALA A 865 17.97 -14.35 14.86
N GLY A 866 17.12 -13.71 14.05
CA GLY A 866 15.73 -14.11 13.82
C GLY A 866 15.62 -15.51 13.19
N GLN A 867 16.30 -15.77 12.07
CA GLN A 867 16.30 -17.08 11.40
C GLN A 867 16.79 -18.21 12.32
N SER A 868 17.85 -18.00 13.09
CA SER A 868 18.36 -19.00 14.06
C SER A 868 17.36 -19.34 15.17
N LYS A 869 16.43 -18.42 15.49
CA LYS A 869 15.41 -18.59 16.52
C LYS A 869 14.13 -19.20 15.95
N ASP A 870 13.70 -18.74 14.78
CA ASP A 870 12.43 -19.14 14.16
C ASP A 870 12.57 -20.44 13.34
N PHE A 871 13.75 -20.69 12.76
CA PHE A 871 14.08 -21.86 11.94
C PHE A 871 15.38 -22.56 12.41
N PRO A 872 15.48 -23.02 13.67
CA PRO A 872 16.73 -23.54 14.25
C PRO A 872 17.29 -24.77 13.55
N ASN A 873 16.47 -25.52 12.81
CA ASN A 873 16.87 -26.68 12.01
C ASN A 873 16.78 -26.41 10.49
N GLY A 874 16.61 -25.14 10.08
CA GLY A 874 16.16 -24.77 8.74
C GLY A 874 14.65 -24.95 8.54
N ILE A 875 14.22 -24.96 7.28
CA ILE A 875 12.83 -25.18 6.84
C ILE A 875 12.76 -26.56 6.18
N ALA A 876 11.78 -27.39 6.57
CA ALA A 876 11.56 -28.70 5.99
C ALA A 876 10.84 -28.63 4.64
N GLU A 877 11.13 -29.58 3.75
CA GLU A 877 10.39 -29.75 2.47
C GLU A 877 8.90 -30.00 2.73
N CYS A 878 8.03 -29.34 1.97
CA CYS A 878 6.58 -29.62 2.00
C CYS A 878 5.92 -29.73 0.61
N GLY A 879 6.55 -29.25 -0.46
CA GLY A 879 5.95 -29.16 -1.78
C GLY A 879 5.09 -27.90 -2.00
N ALA A 880 4.76 -27.65 -3.27
CA ALA A 880 3.98 -26.50 -3.70
C ALA A 880 2.53 -26.58 -3.22
N ASP A 881 1.89 -27.75 -3.34
CA ASP A 881 0.48 -27.92 -2.97
C ASP A 881 0.27 -27.73 -1.46
N ALA A 882 1.16 -28.26 -0.62
CA ALA A 882 1.08 -28.11 0.83
C ALA A 882 1.23 -26.63 1.27
N LEU A 883 2.22 -25.93 0.72
CA LEU A 883 2.40 -24.48 0.94
C LEU A 883 1.13 -23.71 0.55
N ARG A 884 0.59 -23.96 -0.64
CA ARG A 884 -0.57 -23.25 -1.16
C ARG A 884 -1.84 -23.52 -0.36
N PHE A 885 -2.13 -24.77 -0.01
CA PHE A 885 -3.28 -25.10 0.84
C PHE A 885 -3.15 -24.48 2.24
N ALA A 886 -1.94 -24.45 2.82
CA ALA A 886 -1.71 -23.77 4.09
C ALA A 886 -1.99 -22.26 3.99
N LEU A 887 -1.50 -21.59 2.94
CA LEU A 887 -1.71 -20.16 2.72
C LEU A 887 -3.19 -19.79 2.51
N VAL A 888 -3.91 -20.52 1.66
CA VAL A 888 -5.35 -20.30 1.43
C VAL A 888 -6.14 -20.59 2.72
N SER A 889 -5.85 -21.69 3.43
CA SER A 889 -6.48 -22.01 4.71
C SER A 889 -6.28 -20.92 5.76
N TYR A 890 -5.09 -20.30 5.80
CA TYR A 890 -4.79 -19.21 6.72
C TYR A 890 -5.71 -17.99 6.51
N THR A 891 -6.07 -17.66 5.25
CA THR A 891 -7.03 -16.58 4.97
C THR A 891 -8.43 -16.87 5.52
N ALA A 892 -8.88 -18.13 5.47
CA ALA A 892 -10.17 -18.53 6.04
C ALA A 892 -10.16 -18.45 7.58
N GLN A 893 -9.02 -18.68 8.23
CA GLN A 893 -8.89 -18.59 9.69
C GLN A 893 -9.04 -17.16 10.21
N VAL A 894 -8.57 -16.14 9.46
CA VAL A 894 -8.76 -14.72 9.84
C VAL A 894 -10.24 -14.36 9.95
N HIS A 895 -11.09 -14.86 9.03
CA HIS A 895 -12.54 -14.72 9.13
C HIS A 895 -13.17 -15.63 10.21
N SER A 896 -12.59 -16.81 10.44
CA SER A 896 -13.11 -17.80 11.39
C SER A 896 -12.83 -17.46 12.86
N CYS A 897 -11.78 -16.70 13.17
CA CYS A 897 -11.46 -16.31 14.56
C CYS A 897 -12.61 -15.55 15.24
N LEU A 898 -13.37 -14.73 14.52
CA LEU A 898 -14.61 -14.11 15.00
C LEU A 898 -15.68 -15.16 15.36
N TYR A 899 -15.84 -16.19 14.53
CA TYR A 899 -16.77 -17.30 14.77
C TYR A 899 -16.34 -18.19 15.94
N VAL A 900 -15.04 -18.46 16.11
CA VAL A 900 -14.52 -19.21 17.26
C VAL A 900 -14.69 -18.40 18.55
N PHE A 901 -14.48 -17.08 18.52
CA PHE A 901 -14.75 -16.22 19.68
C PHE A 901 -16.24 -16.15 20.02
N LEU A 902 -17.13 -16.05 19.01
CA LEU A 902 -18.58 -16.11 19.20
C LEU A 902 -19.03 -17.47 19.74
N LEU A 903 -18.52 -18.58 19.21
CA LEU A 903 -18.79 -19.93 19.72
C LEU A 903 -18.27 -20.09 21.15
N TYR A 904 -17.08 -19.56 21.47
CA TYR A 904 -16.54 -19.58 22.83
C TYR A 904 -17.39 -18.75 23.79
N ILE A 905 -17.86 -17.57 23.38
CA ILE A 905 -18.79 -16.74 24.18
C ILE A 905 -20.13 -17.47 24.36
N MET A 906 -20.71 -18.05 23.31
CA MET A 906 -21.96 -18.81 23.40
C MET A 906 -21.81 -20.07 24.26
N GLN A 907 -20.69 -20.79 24.17
CA GLN A 907 -20.42 -21.99 24.97
C GLN A 907 -20.20 -21.66 26.45
N ASN A 908 -19.59 -20.51 26.76
CA ASN A 908 -19.51 -19.99 28.14
C ASN A 908 -20.88 -19.50 28.64
N LEU A 909 -21.68 -18.82 27.82
CA LEU A 909 -23.05 -18.41 28.18
C LEU A 909 -23.97 -19.61 28.44
N TRP A 910 -23.80 -20.69 27.67
CA TRP A 910 -24.58 -21.94 27.83
C TRP A 910 -24.15 -22.70 29.10
N SER A 911 -22.85 -22.80 29.38
CA SER A 911 -22.30 -23.31 30.65
C SER A 911 -22.80 -22.53 31.89
N MET A 912 -22.95 -21.21 31.77
CA MET A 912 -23.54 -20.36 32.82
C MET A 912 -25.07 -20.51 32.96
N GLN A 913 -25.76 -21.13 32.01
CA GLN A 913 -27.18 -21.51 32.16
C GLN A 913 -27.33 -22.89 32.81
N GLU A 914 -26.47 -23.87 32.49
CA GLU A 914 -26.47 -25.20 33.15
C GLU A 914 -26.07 -25.14 34.64
N THR A 915 -25.41 -24.07 35.10
CA THR A 915 -25.15 -23.81 36.53
C THR A 915 -26.22 -22.93 37.22
N ARG A 916 -27.34 -22.66 36.55
CA ARG A 916 -28.51 -21.93 37.08
C ARG A 916 -29.85 -22.66 36.89
N ILE A 917 -29.80 -23.90 36.42
CA ILE A 917 -30.88 -24.89 36.45
C ILE A 917 -30.55 -25.88 37.57
#